data_AF-A0A534SQ11-F1
#
_entry.id   AF-A0A534SQ11-F1
#
_cell.length_a   1.000
_cell.length_b   1.000
_cell.length_c   1.000
_cell.angle_alpha   90.00
_cell.angle_beta   90.00
_cell.angle_gamma   90.00
#
_symmetry.space_group_name_H-M   'P 1'
#
loop_
_entity.id
_entity.type
_entity.pdbx_description
1 polymer ?
#
loop_
_entity_poly.entity_id
_entity_poly.type
_entity_poly.pdbx_seq_one_letter_code
_entity_poly.pdbx_strand_id
1 'polypeptide(L)'
;MAAALLLAGLAAPAGASSFPVFDNDPVDSSSARPYPILPGTPLILPQPNGKFNPPIVDSSTVGDVDLVVRAGTIMVGPSIPPPSASPTTAVAGGAAMAGGSGIPFTVVVSDGNGTPASGNPLLGPEMDGIPVLVAAFADLDGDGVVGPTNADDGGADDDARELQESDYLVGRQIAIFHNGVAQGTLFVWKGAPASAGGLHVVLTALAYVGPFSPSFFFGSVPDGPPVATRLPFFPRYDPDHVVEANGRGGLAEPGHRLGIELEPAFEPPVDDPDLGTPFALATDGSSPTIDRVAVYGGPLSRLRFVRPSSATGFPVGAEVPLHRGAGGALYEDLSSVDVPDNGPGSAVPVRLVPVDALDNVTDPPAGARATLIAGPGLVISAPDTDGDPTRETVPVAGADGVDVTLDDAGGMGDSGTGSTVTVALDGVPVETLAVRFVPGAAAAERPTITHAELAGHPDSAVAGHPLHDTVVAVVDDPQADAASVTGAITLNGSPLGTLLLQEGPPPPGLDLPPGQVFTGPIDVTPSETGVLEISLTARDVADHVSDPDRLSLPVFADGSAAVSELSISPDTAPAGRLIVTITARIAGVDRRTRITAQMDRGKGFHPIARLNDKGLLGDAVAGDGVFSKRRTIRMPVPGSFPVRVMVTDRVHGSVASAPVELHVVAP
;
A
#
# COMPACT_ATOMS: atom_id res chain seq x y z
N MET A 1 -58.95 -65.99 -42.09
CA MET A 1 -58.75 -66.01 -40.62
C MET A 1 -57.63 -65.04 -40.30
N ALA A 2 -57.80 -64.31 -39.19
CA ALA A 2 -57.20 -63.02 -38.90
C ALA A 2 -55.69 -63.02 -38.65
N ALA A 3 -55.03 -61.93 -39.05
CA ALA A 3 -53.75 -61.50 -38.48
C ALA A 3 -53.90 -60.03 -38.08
N ALA A 4 -53.99 -59.78 -36.78
CA ALA A 4 -53.83 -58.48 -36.18
C ALA A 4 -52.35 -58.08 -36.27
N LEU A 5 -52.05 -56.88 -36.77
CA LEU A 5 -50.76 -56.25 -36.52
C LEU A 5 -51.00 -54.87 -35.92
N LEU A 6 -50.47 -54.74 -34.70
CA LEU A 6 -50.36 -53.57 -33.85
C LEU A 6 -50.06 -52.30 -34.66
N LEU A 7 -50.88 -51.28 -34.47
CA LEU A 7 -50.41 -49.90 -34.54
C LEU A 7 -49.36 -49.74 -33.45
N ALA A 8 -48.08 -49.72 -33.84
CA ALA A 8 -47.06 -49.09 -33.03
C ALA A 8 -47.42 -47.60 -32.96
N GLY A 9 -47.94 -47.17 -31.81
CA GLY A 9 -47.92 -45.77 -31.45
C GLY A 9 -46.46 -45.35 -31.43
N LEU A 10 -46.04 -44.59 -32.44
CA LEU A 10 -44.86 -43.76 -32.38
C LEU A 10 -45.08 -42.84 -31.18
N ALA A 11 -44.48 -43.18 -30.05
CA ALA A 11 -44.33 -42.25 -28.94
C ALA A 11 -43.60 -41.04 -29.53
N ALA A 12 -44.30 -39.92 -29.63
CA ALA A 12 -43.63 -38.63 -29.81
C ALA A 12 -42.58 -38.53 -28.70
N PRO A 13 -41.34 -38.07 -29.00
CA PRO A 13 -40.39 -37.79 -27.94
C PRO A 13 -41.10 -36.86 -26.95
N ALA A 14 -41.15 -37.24 -25.66
CA ALA A 14 -41.67 -36.36 -24.63
C ALA A 14 -40.87 -35.05 -24.72
N GLY A 15 -41.51 -34.01 -25.25
CA GLY A 15 -40.87 -32.73 -25.49
C GLY A 15 -40.41 -32.14 -24.15
N ALA A 16 -39.29 -31.43 -24.16
CA ALA A 16 -38.83 -30.66 -23.01
C ALA A 16 -39.91 -29.70 -22.46
N SER A 17 -40.92 -29.35 -23.26
CA SER A 17 -42.15 -28.62 -22.89
C SER A 17 -43.08 -29.33 -21.88
N SER A 18 -42.62 -30.38 -21.20
CA SER A 18 -43.37 -31.10 -20.16
C SER A 18 -42.87 -30.84 -18.73
N PHE A 19 -41.79 -30.05 -18.58
CA PHE A 19 -41.27 -29.67 -17.26
C PHE A 19 -41.94 -28.38 -16.78
N PRO A 20 -42.46 -28.34 -15.53
CA PRO A 20 -43.20 -27.16 -15.02
C PRO A 20 -42.40 -25.86 -14.98
N VAL A 21 -41.05 -25.94 -15.02
CA VAL A 21 -40.18 -24.76 -15.07
C VAL A 21 -40.41 -23.94 -16.36
N PHE A 22 -40.84 -24.58 -17.45
CA PHE A 22 -41.04 -23.93 -18.75
C PHE A 22 -42.48 -23.45 -19.01
N ASP A 23 -43.37 -23.47 -18.00
CA ASP A 23 -44.81 -23.26 -18.20
C ASP A 23 -45.14 -21.87 -18.79
N ASN A 24 -44.28 -20.86 -18.58
CA ASN A 24 -44.47 -19.51 -19.13
C ASN A 24 -43.54 -19.18 -20.31
N ASP A 25 -42.70 -20.12 -20.74
CA ASP A 25 -41.70 -19.87 -21.77
C ASP A 25 -42.28 -19.91 -23.19
N PRO A 26 -41.78 -19.06 -24.10
CA PRO A 26 -42.14 -19.14 -25.50
C PRO A 26 -41.61 -20.45 -26.11
N VAL A 27 -42.44 -21.13 -26.90
CA VAL A 27 -42.11 -22.41 -27.54
C VAL A 27 -41.82 -22.21 -29.02
N ASP A 28 -40.71 -22.77 -29.48
CA ASP A 28 -40.40 -22.88 -30.91
C ASP A 28 -41.40 -23.82 -31.59
N SER A 29 -42.25 -23.25 -32.44
CA SER A 29 -43.26 -24.00 -33.19
C SER A 29 -42.71 -25.12 -34.08
N SER A 30 -41.43 -25.05 -34.47
CA SER A 30 -40.80 -26.04 -35.35
C SER A 30 -40.24 -27.25 -34.61
N SER A 31 -39.67 -27.05 -33.42
CA SER A 31 -39.10 -28.11 -32.58
C SER A 31 -40.02 -28.55 -31.43
N ALA A 32 -41.07 -27.79 -31.14
CA ALA A 32 -41.94 -27.92 -29.96
C ALA A 32 -41.16 -27.87 -28.62
N ARG A 33 -39.99 -27.24 -28.62
CA ARG A 33 -39.15 -27.02 -27.44
C ARG A 33 -39.24 -25.55 -26.99
N PRO A 34 -39.21 -25.28 -25.67
CA PRO A 34 -39.04 -23.92 -25.15
C PRO A 34 -37.78 -23.27 -25.72
N TYR A 35 -37.83 -21.96 -25.98
CA TYR A 35 -36.64 -21.18 -26.23
C TYR A 35 -35.89 -20.93 -24.92
N PRO A 36 -34.55 -20.98 -24.91
CA PRO A 36 -33.80 -20.52 -23.76
C PRO A 36 -33.90 -18.99 -23.66
N ILE A 37 -34.31 -18.51 -22.49
CA ILE A 37 -34.44 -17.09 -22.18
C ILE A 37 -33.89 -16.84 -20.77
N LEU A 38 -33.21 -15.71 -20.54
CA LEU A 38 -32.71 -15.40 -19.20
C LEU A 38 -33.69 -14.48 -18.45
N PRO A 39 -33.81 -14.62 -17.12
CA PRO A 39 -34.69 -13.81 -16.30
C PRO A 39 -34.43 -12.31 -16.47
N GLY A 40 -35.48 -11.55 -16.76
CA GLY A 40 -35.43 -10.09 -16.89
C GLY A 40 -34.75 -9.57 -18.15
N THR A 41 -34.42 -10.44 -19.11
CA THR A 41 -33.83 -10.09 -20.41
C THR A 41 -34.81 -10.34 -21.55
N PRO A 42 -34.68 -9.67 -22.70
CA PRO A 42 -35.52 -9.94 -23.88
C PRO A 42 -35.24 -11.32 -24.47
N LEU A 43 -36.21 -11.86 -25.23
CA LEU A 43 -36.00 -13.09 -25.99
C LEU A 43 -34.95 -12.86 -27.09
N ILE A 44 -33.89 -13.67 -27.08
CA ILE A 44 -32.81 -13.62 -28.07
C ILE A 44 -32.89 -14.85 -28.97
N LEU A 45 -33.00 -14.61 -30.28
CA LEU A 45 -33.13 -15.64 -31.28
C LEU A 45 -31.94 -15.64 -32.26
N PRO A 46 -31.52 -16.81 -32.76
CA PRO A 46 -30.53 -16.86 -33.82
C PRO A 46 -31.13 -16.37 -35.14
N GLN A 47 -30.28 -15.90 -36.03
CA GLN A 47 -30.62 -15.68 -37.43
C GLN A 47 -31.06 -17.00 -38.09
N PRO A 48 -31.77 -16.97 -39.25
CA PRO A 48 -32.17 -18.19 -39.96
C PRO A 48 -31.03 -19.15 -40.35
N ASN A 49 -29.77 -18.69 -40.28
CA ASN A 49 -28.57 -19.50 -40.49
C ASN A 49 -28.04 -20.17 -39.20
N GLY A 50 -28.77 -20.06 -38.07
CA GLY A 50 -28.43 -20.61 -36.76
C GLY A 50 -27.43 -19.79 -35.95
N LYS A 51 -26.97 -18.62 -36.43
CA LYS A 51 -25.96 -17.80 -35.74
C LYS A 51 -26.60 -16.70 -34.90
N PHE A 52 -26.02 -16.44 -33.73
CA PHE A 52 -26.43 -15.37 -32.82
C PHE A 52 -25.69 -14.05 -33.05
N ASN A 53 -24.77 -13.95 -34.01
CA ASN A 53 -24.05 -12.70 -34.29
C ASN A 53 -24.32 -12.22 -35.73
N PRO A 54 -25.09 -11.13 -35.93
CA PRO A 54 -25.85 -10.39 -34.92
C PRO A 54 -27.12 -11.16 -34.48
N PRO A 55 -27.63 -10.95 -33.25
CA PRO A 55 -28.83 -11.64 -32.77
C PRO A 55 -30.12 -11.01 -33.32
N ILE A 56 -31.23 -11.73 -33.22
CA ILE A 56 -32.58 -11.17 -33.31
C ILE A 56 -33.08 -10.95 -31.89
N VAL A 57 -33.45 -9.71 -31.56
CA VAL A 57 -33.96 -9.34 -30.23
C VAL A 57 -35.47 -9.12 -30.30
N ASP A 58 -36.22 -9.85 -29.48
CA ASP A 58 -37.66 -9.65 -29.28
C ASP A 58 -37.92 -9.13 -27.87
N SER A 59 -37.99 -7.80 -27.73
CA SER A 59 -38.26 -7.11 -26.47
C SER A 59 -39.74 -7.16 -26.03
N SER A 60 -40.62 -7.79 -26.81
CA SER A 60 -42.01 -8.02 -26.40
C SER A 60 -42.17 -9.20 -25.44
N THR A 61 -41.15 -10.07 -25.38
CA THR A 61 -41.07 -11.22 -24.47
C THR A 61 -39.88 -11.03 -23.54
N VAL A 62 -40.12 -11.11 -22.23
CA VAL A 62 -39.09 -11.00 -21.18
C VAL A 62 -39.06 -12.31 -20.42
N GLY A 63 -37.86 -12.84 -20.18
CA GLY A 63 -37.70 -14.08 -19.43
C GLY A 63 -38.17 -13.96 -18.00
N ASP A 64 -38.85 -15.00 -17.52
CA ASP A 64 -39.22 -15.18 -16.14
C ASP A 64 -38.11 -15.88 -15.34
N VAL A 65 -38.38 -16.12 -14.04
CA VAL A 65 -37.38 -16.67 -13.12
C VAL A 65 -37.53 -18.18 -13.04
N ASP A 66 -36.61 -18.90 -13.69
CA ASP A 66 -36.55 -20.37 -13.64
C ASP A 66 -35.72 -20.91 -12.47
N LEU A 67 -34.59 -20.26 -12.22
CA LEU A 67 -33.64 -20.63 -11.17
C LEU A 67 -33.40 -19.46 -10.23
N VAL A 68 -33.17 -19.81 -8.98
CA VAL A 68 -32.76 -18.87 -7.94
C VAL A 68 -31.58 -19.47 -7.17
N VAL A 69 -30.47 -18.74 -7.08
CA VAL A 69 -29.33 -19.11 -6.24
C VAL A 69 -29.24 -18.19 -5.02
N ARG A 70 -28.90 -18.79 -3.88
CA ARG A 70 -28.66 -18.09 -2.62
C ARG A 70 -27.33 -18.50 -2.02
N ALA A 71 -26.62 -17.52 -1.48
CA ALA A 71 -25.43 -17.77 -0.68
C ALA A 71 -25.89 -18.30 0.69
N GLY A 72 -25.51 -19.53 1.02
CA GLY A 72 -25.91 -20.23 2.23
C GLY A 72 -26.60 -21.57 1.98
N THR A 73 -26.63 -22.40 3.02
CA THR A 73 -27.46 -23.61 3.08
C THR A 73 -28.81 -23.22 3.67
N ILE A 74 -29.85 -23.18 2.83
CA ILE A 74 -31.18 -22.73 3.23
C ILE A 74 -32.18 -23.88 3.12
N MET A 75 -33.03 -24.01 4.14
CA MET A 75 -34.21 -24.88 4.08
C MET A 75 -35.29 -24.17 3.26
N VAL A 76 -35.58 -24.69 2.06
CA VAL A 76 -36.62 -24.14 1.19
C VAL A 76 -37.98 -24.62 1.68
N GLY A 77 -38.86 -23.65 1.95
CA GLY A 77 -40.24 -23.89 2.36
C GLY A 77 -41.23 -23.52 1.25
N PRO A 78 -42.42 -22.97 1.57
CA PRO A 78 -43.41 -22.59 0.56
C PRO A 78 -43.04 -21.34 -0.26
N SER A 79 -41.96 -20.66 0.09
CA SER A 79 -41.48 -19.45 -0.58
C SER A 79 -39.97 -19.47 -0.72
N ILE A 80 -39.47 -18.95 -1.83
CA ILE A 80 -38.02 -18.73 -2.02
C ILE A 80 -37.61 -17.50 -1.20
N PRO A 81 -36.59 -17.60 -0.32
CA PRO A 81 -36.11 -16.46 0.45
C PRO A 81 -35.59 -15.34 -0.47
N PRO A 82 -35.69 -14.06 -0.06
CA PRO A 82 -34.98 -12.99 -0.75
C PRO A 82 -33.45 -13.18 -0.66
N PRO A 83 -32.66 -12.50 -1.51
CA PRO A 83 -31.21 -12.42 -1.33
C PRO A 83 -30.85 -11.90 0.07
N SER A 84 -29.66 -12.25 0.55
CA SER A 84 -29.24 -11.81 1.87
C SER A 84 -29.11 -10.28 1.92
N ALA A 85 -29.69 -9.64 2.94
CA ALA A 85 -29.58 -8.18 3.10
C ALA A 85 -28.12 -7.74 3.32
N SER A 86 -27.34 -8.56 4.01
CA SER A 86 -25.89 -8.39 4.14
C SER A 86 -25.17 -9.58 3.50
N PRO A 87 -24.17 -9.36 2.65
CA PRO A 87 -23.45 -10.44 2.01
C PRO A 87 -22.86 -11.41 3.03
N THR A 88 -22.95 -12.71 2.74
CA THR A 88 -22.17 -13.69 3.50
C THR A 88 -20.69 -13.45 3.24
N THR A 89 -19.82 -13.75 4.20
CA THR A 89 -18.38 -13.57 4.05
C THR A 89 -17.66 -14.90 3.80
N ALA A 90 -16.60 -14.85 3.00
CA ALA A 90 -15.71 -15.98 2.74
C ALA A 90 -14.25 -15.49 2.62
N VAL A 91 -13.32 -16.42 2.66
CA VAL A 91 -11.88 -16.21 2.41
C VAL A 91 -11.51 -16.94 1.13
N ALA A 92 -10.86 -16.24 0.21
CA ALA A 92 -10.36 -16.80 -1.05
C ALA A 92 -9.46 -18.02 -0.79
N GLY A 93 -9.55 -18.99 -1.69
CA GLY A 93 -8.89 -20.29 -1.57
C GLY A 93 -9.85 -21.43 -1.22
N GLY A 94 -9.30 -22.59 -0.90
CA GLY A 94 -10.07 -23.82 -0.74
C GLY A 94 -9.18 -25.05 -0.60
N ALA A 95 -9.81 -26.19 -0.30
CA ALA A 95 -9.15 -27.41 0.22
C ALA A 95 -7.95 -27.93 -0.60
N ALA A 96 -7.81 -27.57 -1.88
CA ALA A 96 -6.75 -28.03 -2.78
C ALA A 96 -5.79 -26.93 -3.28
N MET A 97 -6.02 -25.64 -2.97
CA MET A 97 -5.21 -24.52 -3.50
C MET A 97 -4.35 -23.88 -2.41
N ALA A 98 -5.01 -23.17 -1.48
CA ALA A 98 -4.46 -22.54 -0.29
C ALA A 98 -5.56 -22.50 0.78
N GLY A 99 -5.20 -22.30 2.05
CA GLY A 99 -6.21 -22.20 3.12
C GLY A 99 -7.23 -21.11 2.80
N GLY A 100 -8.51 -21.48 2.74
CA GLY A 100 -9.64 -20.60 2.43
C GLY A 100 -10.95 -21.23 2.90
N SER A 101 -12.07 -20.54 2.72
CA SER A 101 -13.38 -21.01 3.20
C SER A 101 -14.33 -21.29 2.04
N GLY A 102 -15.07 -22.39 2.14
CA GLY A 102 -16.11 -22.69 1.17
C GLY A 102 -17.33 -21.76 1.32
N ILE A 103 -17.90 -21.39 0.19
CA ILE A 103 -19.15 -20.65 0.06
C ILE A 103 -20.28 -21.68 -0.08
N PRO A 104 -21.06 -21.94 0.99
CA PRO A 104 -22.25 -22.77 0.84
C PRO A 104 -23.24 -22.07 -0.09
N PHE A 105 -23.99 -22.86 -0.87
CA PHE A 105 -25.05 -22.32 -1.71
C PHE A 105 -26.28 -23.24 -1.73
N THR A 106 -27.41 -22.66 -2.10
CA THR A 106 -28.66 -23.34 -2.38
C THR A 106 -29.22 -22.81 -3.71
N VAL A 107 -29.47 -23.70 -4.66
CA VAL A 107 -30.21 -23.41 -5.90
C VAL A 107 -31.62 -23.96 -5.78
N VAL A 108 -32.61 -23.17 -6.15
CA VAL A 108 -34.03 -23.49 -6.08
C VAL A 108 -34.65 -23.31 -7.46
N VAL A 109 -35.43 -24.30 -7.89
CA VAL A 109 -36.23 -24.23 -9.12
C VAL A 109 -37.49 -23.43 -8.84
N SER A 110 -37.82 -22.51 -9.73
CA SER A 110 -38.94 -21.58 -9.64
C SER A 110 -39.96 -21.84 -10.74
N ASP A 111 -41.22 -21.50 -10.48
CA ASP A 111 -42.34 -21.59 -11.43
C ASP A 111 -42.47 -20.38 -12.36
N GLY A 112 -41.54 -19.43 -12.28
CA GLY A 112 -41.54 -18.23 -13.10
C GLY A 112 -42.65 -17.22 -12.78
N ASN A 113 -43.47 -17.46 -11.77
CA ASN A 113 -44.55 -16.56 -11.43
C ASN A 113 -44.00 -15.19 -11.01
N GLY A 114 -44.40 -14.12 -11.69
CA GLY A 114 -43.93 -12.75 -11.39
C GLY A 114 -44.34 -12.21 -10.02
N THR A 115 -45.11 -12.94 -9.20
CA THR A 115 -45.40 -12.57 -7.81
C THR A 115 -45.42 -13.81 -6.91
N PRO A 116 -44.47 -13.95 -5.96
CA PRO A 116 -43.40 -13.01 -5.61
C PRO A 116 -42.31 -12.89 -6.70
N ALA A 117 -41.45 -11.87 -6.66
CA ALA A 117 -40.49 -11.58 -7.74
C ALA A 117 -39.51 -12.72 -8.09
N SER A 118 -39.30 -13.67 -7.17
CA SER A 118 -38.47 -14.86 -7.37
C SER A 118 -39.25 -16.08 -7.87
N GLY A 119 -40.56 -15.96 -8.09
CA GLY A 119 -41.47 -17.09 -8.27
C GLY A 119 -41.68 -17.92 -7.00
N ASN A 120 -42.47 -18.98 -7.15
CA ASN A 120 -42.73 -19.99 -6.12
C ASN A 120 -41.82 -21.20 -6.34
N PRO A 121 -41.36 -21.86 -5.27
CA PRO A 121 -40.48 -23.00 -5.41
C PRO A 121 -41.23 -24.22 -5.99
N LEU A 122 -40.66 -24.82 -7.03
CA LEU A 122 -41.12 -26.08 -7.61
C LEU A 122 -40.48 -27.28 -6.89
N LEU A 123 -41.07 -27.74 -5.79
CA LEU A 123 -40.49 -28.75 -4.90
C LEU A 123 -40.81 -30.22 -5.27
N GLY A 124 -40.87 -30.54 -6.57
CA GLY A 124 -41.20 -31.87 -7.06
C GLY A 124 -40.00 -32.66 -7.60
N PRO A 125 -40.20 -33.96 -7.90
CA PRO A 125 -39.14 -34.85 -8.39
C PRO A 125 -38.78 -34.65 -9.86
N GLU A 126 -39.45 -33.72 -10.57
CA GLU A 126 -39.27 -33.51 -12.02
C GLU A 126 -37.83 -33.14 -12.35
N MET A 127 -37.15 -32.42 -11.45
CA MET A 127 -35.76 -31.99 -11.61
C MET A 127 -34.75 -32.96 -10.96
N ASP A 128 -35.19 -34.06 -10.35
CA ASP A 128 -34.31 -34.95 -9.60
C ASP A 128 -33.21 -35.55 -10.47
N GLY A 129 -31.96 -35.45 -9.99
CA GLY A 129 -30.80 -35.96 -10.70
C GLY A 129 -30.27 -35.05 -11.81
N ILE A 130 -30.95 -33.93 -12.11
CA ILE A 130 -30.45 -32.92 -13.05
C ILE A 130 -29.27 -32.18 -12.41
N PRO A 131 -28.10 -32.11 -13.08
CA PRO A 131 -26.97 -31.33 -12.61
C PRO A 131 -27.23 -29.83 -12.82
N VAL A 132 -26.79 -29.03 -11.86
CA VAL A 132 -26.77 -27.57 -11.95
C VAL A 132 -25.37 -27.05 -11.72
N LEU A 133 -24.89 -26.21 -12.62
CA LEU A 133 -23.69 -25.43 -12.46
C LEU A 133 -24.00 -24.21 -11.61
N VAL A 134 -23.16 -23.95 -10.62
CA VAL A 134 -23.08 -22.66 -9.92
C VAL A 134 -21.75 -22.02 -10.30
N ALA A 135 -21.83 -20.80 -10.83
CA ALA A 135 -20.70 -20.00 -11.28
C ALA A 135 -20.58 -18.74 -10.40
N ALA A 136 -19.36 -18.20 -10.31
CA ALA A 136 -19.05 -17.02 -9.54
C ALA A 136 -18.29 -16.00 -10.40
N PHE A 137 -18.80 -14.78 -10.44
CA PHE A 137 -18.20 -13.63 -11.13
C PHE A 137 -17.84 -12.56 -10.10
N ALA A 138 -16.74 -11.83 -10.33
CA ALA A 138 -16.24 -10.83 -9.40
C ALA A 138 -16.40 -9.43 -9.99
N ASP A 139 -16.85 -8.53 -9.13
CA ASP A 139 -16.84 -7.06 -9.29
C ASP A 139 -15.43 -6.59 -8.92
N LEU A 140 -14.57 -6.48 -9.95
CA LEU A 140 -13.12 -6.33 -9.83
C LEU A 140 -12.72 -4.91 -9.48
N ASP A 141 -13.36 -3.88 -10.03
CA ASP A 141 -13.10 -2.48 -9.66
C ASP A 141 -13.91 -2.02 -8.44
N GLY A 142 -15.07 -2.61 -8.17
CA GLY A 142 -15.89 -2.26 -7.01
C GLY A 142 -16.99 -1.25 -7.28
N ASP A 143 -17.38 -1.06 -8.52
CA ASP A 143 -18.41 -0.11 -8.93
C ASP A 143 -19.83 -0.55 -8.49
N GLY A 144 -19.98 -1.81 -8.08
CA GLY A 144 -21.23 -2.39 -7.61
C GLY A 144 -21.97 -3.22 -8.65
N VAL A 145 -21.38 -3.44 -9.82
CA VAL A 145 -21.95 -4.19 -10.94
C VAL A 145 -20.95 -5.26 -11.40
N VAL A 146 -21.43 -6.19 -12.23
CA VAL A 146 -20.61 -7.14 -12.97
C VAL A 146 -21.21 -7.25 -14.35
N GLY A 147 -20.46 -6.83 -15.38
CA GLY A 147 -20.79 -7.08 -16.77
C GLY A 147 -21.29 -5.85 -17.53
N PRO A 148 -21.71 -6.01 -18.80
CA PRO A 148 -21.65 -4.96 -19.81
C PRO A 148 -22.64 -3.80 -19.57
N THR A 149 -22.22 -2.80 -18.80
CA THR A 149 -22.90 -1.53 -18.63
C THR A 149 -21.89 -0.39 -18.58
N ASN A 150 -22.36 0.84 -18.75
CA ASN A 150 -21.61 2.05 -18.42
C ASN A 150 -22.46 2.96 -17.51
N ALA A 151 -23.50 2.37 -16.93
CA ALA A 151 -24.49 3.04 -16.09
C ALA A 151 -24.08 2.94 -14.61
N ASP A 152 -22.79 3.12 -14.37
CA ASP A 152 -22.07 3.03 -13.10
C ASP A 152 -21.24 4.32 -12.88
N ASP A 153 -20.38 4.32 -11.86
CA ASP A 153 -19.54 5.47 -11.52
C ASP A 153 -18.35 5.66 -12.47
N GLY A 154 -17.96 4.63 -13.23
CA GLY A 154 -16.83 4.62 -14.18
C GLY A 154 -17.20 5.07 -15.59
N GLY A 155 -18.44 4.82 -16.00
CA GLY A 155 -18.98 5.23 -17.28
C GLY A 155 -18.33 4.48 -18.44
N ALA A 156 -18.09 5.17 -19.56
CA ALA A 156 -17.51 4.53 -20.75
C ALA A 156 -15.98 4.32 -20.64
N ASP A 157 -15.35 4.82 -19.58
CA ASP A 157 -13.89 4.81 -19.45
C ASP A 157 -13.35 3.43 -19.00
N ASP A 158 -14.23 2.57 -18.48
CA ASP A 158 -13.95 1.21 -18.00
C ASP A 158 -14.82 0.11 -18.62
N ASP A 159 -15.53 0.37 -19.74
CA ASP A 159 -16.24 -0.64 -20.56
C ASP A 159 -15.42 -1.93 -20.78
N ALA A 160 -14.10 -1.80 -20.99
CA ALA A 160 -13.23 -2.96 -21.23
C ALA A 160 -13.02 -3.83 -19.97
N ARG A 161 -13.17 -3.24 -18.78
CA ARG A 161 -13.16 -3.93 -17.50
C ARG A 161 -14.49 -4.64 -17.25
N GLU A 162 -15.61 -3.99 -17.54
CA GLU A 162 -16.93 -4.64 -17.48
C GLU A 162 -17.01 -5.92 -18.32
N LEU A 163 -16.40 -5.87 -19.51
CA LEU A 163 -16.28 -7.06 -20.35
C LEU A 163 -15.38 -8.14 -19.72
N GLN A 164 -14.28 -7.76 -19.06
CA GLN A 164 -13.42 -8.70 -18.34
C GLN A 164 -14.18 -9.39 -17.19
N GLU A 165 -14.96 -8.65 -16.42
CA GLU A 165 -15.77 -9.19 -15.33
C GLU A 165 -16.81 -10.18 -15.82
N SER A 166 -17.37 -9.94 -17.01
CA SER A 166 -18.29 -10.87 -17.66
C SER A 166 -17.61 -12.13 -18.18
N ASP A 167 -16.35 -12.07 -18.61
CA ASP A 167 -15.65 -13.19 -19.26
C ASP A 167 -14.92 -14.14 -18.27
N TYR A 168 -14.64 -13.69 -17.04
CA TYR A 168 -13.79 -14.42 -16.09
C TYR A 168 -14.52 -14.96 -14.85
N LEU A 169 -14.63 -16.29 -14.79
CA LEU A 169 -15.14 -16.99 -13.62
C LEU A 169 -14.09 -17.08 -12.51
N VAL A 170 -14.41 -16.56 -11.33
CA VAL A 170 -13.55 -16.68 -10.13
C VAL A 170 -13.83 -17.94 -9.31
N GLY A 171 -14.85 -18.71 -9.69
CA GLY A 171 -15.11 -20.04 -9.13
C GLY A 171 -16.30 -20.73 -9.80
N ARG A 172 -16.36 -22.06 -9.66
CA ARG A 172 -17.45 -22.89 -10.18
C ARG A 172 -17.64 -24.17 -9.37
N GLN A 173 -18.87 -24.67 -9.33
CA GLN A 173 -19.20 -25.95 -8.71
C GLN A 173 -20.43 -26.58 -9.38
N ILE A 174 -20.49 -27.92 -9.43
CA ILE A 174 -21.71 -28.64 -9.82
C ILE A 174 -22.41 -29.17 -8.57
N ALA A 175 -23.73 -29.01 -8.51
CA ALA A 175 -24.61 -29.68 -7.58
C ALA A 175 -25.68 -30.48 -8.34
N ILE A 176 -26.46 -31.27 -7.62
CA ILE A 176 -27.52 -32.11 -8.20
C ILE A 176 -28.83 -31.74 -7.52
N PHE A 177 -29.88 -31.55 -8.32
CA PHE A 177 -31.22 -31.30 -7.81
C PHE A 177 -31.83 -32.53 -7.15
N HIS A 178 -32.51 -32.29 -6.03
CA HIS A 178 -33.39 -33.22 -5.34
C HIS A 178 -34.59 -32.47 -4.76
N ASN A 179 -35.80 -32.86 -5.15
CA ASN A 179 -37.06 -32.17 -4.89
C ASN A 179 -36.98 -30.67 -5.23
N GLY A 180 -36.47 -30.34 -6.43
CA GLY A 180 -36.36 -28.96 -6.90
C GLY A 180 -35.31 -28.09 -6.20
N VAL A 181 -34.46 -28.68 -5.35
CA VAL A 181 -33.40 -27.97 -4.62
C VAL A 181 -32.05 -28.64 -4.84
N ALA A 182 -31.01 -27.86 -5.12
CA ALA A 182 -29.63 -28.33 -5.14
C ALA A 182 -28.81 -27.55 -4.10
N GLN A 183 -27.94 -28.23 -3.37
CA GLN A 183 -27.06 -27.60 -2.38
C GLN A 183 -25.64 -28.06 -2.59
N GLY A 184 -24.70 -27.17 -2.27
CA GLY A 184 -23.29 -27.47 -2.41
C GLY A 184 -22.41 -26.44 -1.74
N THR A 185 -21.12 -26.54 -2.02
CA THR A 185 -20.12 -25.58 -1.57
C THR A 185 -19.17 -25.28 -2.72
N LEU A 186 -19.04 -23.99 -3.00
CA LEU A 186 -18.17 -23.40 -4.01
C LEU A 186 -16.91 -22.85 -3.33
N PHE A 187 -15.79 -22.83 -4.05
CA PHE A 187 -14.59 -22.10 -3.64
C PHE A 187 -14.23 -21.09 -4.72
N VAL A 188 -13.68 -19.95 -4.32
CA VAL A 188 -13.25 -18.90 -5.22
C VAL A 188 -11.79 -18.56 -4.94
N TRP A 189 -11.04 -18.18 -5.96
CA TRP A 189 -9.60 -17.97 -5.84
C TRP A 189 -9.20 -16.49 -5.79
N LYS A 190 -10.14 -15.58 -6.10
CA LYS A 190 -10.00 -14.13 -5.95
C LYS A 190 -10.61 -13.60 -4.66
N GLY A 191 -9.98 -12.62 -4.05
CA GLY A 191 -10.46 -11.87 -2.89
C GLY A 191 -9.83 -10.48 -2.82
N ALA A 192 -10.30 -9.66 -1.88
CA ALA A 192 -9.72 -8.34 -1.60
C ALA A 192 -9.54 -8.12 -0.09
N PRO A 193 -8.84 -7.08 0.36
CA PRO A 193 -8.62 -6.83 1.79
C PRO A 193 -9.93 -6.70 2.57
N ALA A 194 -9.98 -7.27 3.77
CA ALA A 194 -11.16 -7.17 4.63
C ALA A 194 -11.38 -5.72 5.10
N SER A 195 -10.30 -4.95 5.30
CA SER A 195 -10.34 -3.51 5.59
C SER A 195 -11.01 -2.68 4.49
N ALA A 196 -11.05 -3.19 3.26
CA ALA A 196 -11.70 -2.59 2.10
C ALA A 196 -13.12 -3.13 1.86
N GLY A 197 -13.65 -3.96 2.75
CA GLY A 197 -14.97 -4.59 2.61
C GLY A 197 -14.96 -5.94 1.85
N GLY A 198 -13.81 -6.36 1.33
CA GLY A 198 -13.67 -7.56 0.51
C GLY A 198 -14.12 -7.40 -0.94
N LEU A 199 -13.88 -8.43 -1.74
CA LEU A 199 -14.30 -8.51 -3.13
C LEU A 199 -15.76 -8.96 -3.20
N HIS A 200 -16.62 -8.23 -3.90
CA HIS A 200 -17.97 -8.70 -4.13
C HIS A 200 -17.97 -9.73 -5.25
N VAL A 201 -18.58 -10.87 -4.96
CA VAL A 201 -18.71 -11.99 -5.90
C VAL A 201 -20.18 -12.35 -6.02
N VAL A 202 -20.68 -12.39 -7.25
CA VAL A 202 -22.05 -12.76 -7.59
C VAL A 202 -22.11 -14.24 -7.95
N LEU A 203 -23.05 -14.96 -7.35
CA LEU A 203 -23.35 -16.35 -7.68
C LEU A 203 -24.44 -16.41 -8.74
N THR A 204 -24.22 -17.22 -9.77
CA THR A 204 -25.20 -17.53 -10.81
C THR A 204 -25.39 -19.04 -10.92
N ALA A 205 -26.48 -19.51 -11.54
CA ALA A 205 -26.72 -20.92 -11.78
C ALA A 205 -27.26 -21.20 -13.18
N LEU A 206 -26.91 -22.36 -13.73
CA LEU A 206 -27.36 -22.83 -15.05
C LEU A 206 -27.57 -24.35 -15.04
N ALA A 207 -28.66 -24.83 -15.62
CA ALA A 207 -28.96 -26.25 -15.76
C ALA A 207 -29.61 -26.54 -17.13
N TYR A 208 -29.23 -27.65 -17.76
CA TYR A 208 -29.96 -28.19 -18.90
C TYR A 208 -31.15 -29.01 -18.40
N VAL A 209 -32.34 -28.77 -18.92
CA VAL A 209 -33.57 -29.40 -18.41
C VAL A 209 -34.25 -30.19 -19.52
N GLY A 210 -34.40 -31.49 -19.27
CA GLY A 210 -34.96 -32.42 -20.23
C GLY A 210 -34.74 -33.88 -19.80
N PRO A 211 -35.19 -34.85 -20.61
CA PRO A 211 -34.88 -36.25 -20.37
C PRO A 211 -33.40 -36.54 -20.65
N PHE A 212 -32.78 -37.42 -19.85
CA PHE A 212 -31.48 -37.99 -20.21
C PHE A 212 -31.63 -38.92 -21.41
N SER A 213 -30.82 -38.70 -22.45
CA SER A 213 -30.82 -39.52 -23.66
C SER A 213 -29.43 -40.06 -23.93
N PRO A 214 -29.22 -41.40 -24.05
CA PRO A 214 -27.91 -41.96 -24.38
C PRO A 214 -27.34 -41.47 -25.71
N SER A 215 -28.19 -41.02 -26.63
CA SER A 215 -27.78 -40.47 -27.93
C SER A 215 -27.42 -38.99 -27.89
N PHE A 216 -27.66 -38.30 -26.77
CA PHE A 216 -27.31 -36.91 -26.56
C PHE A 216 -26.21 -36.84 -25.50
N PHE A 217 -25.02 -36.37 -25.87
CA PHE A 217 -23.88 -36.27 -24.93
C PHE A 217 -23.59 -37.54 -24.14
N PHE A 218 -23.74 -38.72 -24.76
CA PHE A 218 -23.58 -40.03 -24.10
C PHE A 218 -24.48 -40.21 -22.86
N GLY A 219 -25.59 -39.47 -22.75
CA GLY A 219 -26.47 -39.46 -21.59
C GLY A 219 -25.92 -38.73 -20.37
N SER A 220 -24.88 -37.90 -20.53
CA SER A 220 -24.28 -37.14 -19.43
C SER A 220 -24.92 -35.78 -19.16
N VAL A 221 -25.67 -35.25 -20.13
CA VAL A 221 -26.41 -33.99 -20.06
C VAL A 221 -27.87 -34.24 -20.47
N PRO A 222 -28.86 -33.62 -19.82
CA PRO A 222 -30.26 -33.64 -20.27
C PRO A 222 -30.44 -33.12 -21.69
N ASP A 223 -31.24 -33.81 -22.51
CA ASP A 223 -31.60 -33.37 -23.87
C ASP A 223 -32.79 -32.39 -23.82
N GLY A 224 -32.50 -31.14 -23.52
CA GLY A 224 -33.47 -30.05 -23.54
C GLY A 224 -32.83 -28.68 -23.40
N PRO A 225 -33.62 -27.61 -23.44
CA PRO A 225 -33.09 -26.26 -23.34
C PRO A 225 -32.53 -26.00 -21.92
N PRO A 226 -31.54 -25.11 -21.81
CA PRO A 226 -31.03 -24.66 -20.53
C PRO A 226 -31.92 -23.58 -19.91
N VAL A 227 -31.99 -23.61 -18.59
CA VAL A 227 -32.52 -22.57 -17.72
C VAL A 227 -31.39 -22.00 -16.87
N ALA A 228 -31.51 -20.73 -16.49
CA ALA A 228 -30.46 -20.07 -15.71
C ALA A 228 -31.02 -18.98 -14.79
N THR A 229 -30.19 -18.56 -13.85
CA THR A 229 -30.35 -17.26 -13.20
C THR A 229 -29.98 -16.16 -14.20
N ARG A 230 -29.99 -14.89 -13.76
CA ARG A 230 -29.29 -13.84 -14.53
C ARG A 230 -27.82 -14.22 -14.72
N LEU A 231 -27.28 -13.85 -15.88
CA LEU A 231 -25.89 -14.03 -16.30
C LEU A 231 -25.38 -12.73 -16.91
N PRO A 232 -24.06 -12.45 -16.87
CA PRO A 232 -23.49 -11.20 -17.38
C PRO A 232 -23.40 -11.15 -18.91
N PHE A 233 -23.97 -12.15 -19.60
CA PHE A 233 -24.08 -12.24 -21.05
C PHE A 233 -25.11 -13.31 -21.44
N PHE A 234 -25.49 -13.35 -22.72
CA PHE A 234 -26.28 -14.45 -23.27
C PHE A 234 -25.35 -15.61 -23.65
N PRO A 235 -25.42 -16.78 -22.99
CA PRO A 235 -24.43 -17.83 -23.16
C PRO A 235 -24.65 -18.66 -24.43
N ARG A 236 -23.58 -19.33 -24.89
CA ARG A 236 -23.67 -20.41 -25.88
C ARG A 236 -24.28 -21.65 -25.23
N TYR A 237 -25.41 -22.09 -25.76
CA TYR A 237 -26.13 -23.24 -25.23
C TYR A 237 -25.78 -24.58 -25.87
N ASP A 238 -24.79 -24.61 -26.75
CA ASP A 238 -24.26 -25.87 -27.30
C ASP A 238 -23.52 -26.63 -26.18
N PRO A 239 -23.99 -27.82 -25.77
CA PRO A 239 -23.36 -28.55 -24.69
C PRO A 239 -21.91 -29.00 -25.01
N ASP A 240 -21.48 -29.00 -26.29
CA ASP A 240 -20.08 -29.31 -26.68
C ASP A 240 -19.11 -28.26 -26.14
N HIS A 241 -19.61 -27.05 -25.89
CA HIS A 241 -18.85 -25.93 -25.34
C HIS A 241 -18.98 -25.82 -23.82
N VAL A 242 -20.03 -26.38 -23.21
CA VAL A 242 -20.21 -26.40 -21.75
C VAL A 242 -19.44 -27.55 -21.08
N VAL A 243 -19.01 -28.54 -21.86
CA VAL A 243 -18.38 -29.80 -21.41
C VAL A 243 -17.03 -29.99 -22.14
N GLU A 244 -16.05 -29.11 -21.93
CA GLU A 244 -14.73 -29.24 -22.60
C GLU A 244 -13.50 -29.22 -21.66
N ALA A 245 -12.46 -29.95 -22.05
CA ALA A 245 -11.29 -30.29 -21.24
C ALA A 245 -10.20 -29.21 -21.11
N ASN A 246 -10.38 -28.01 -21.69
CA ASN A 246 -9.33 -26.98 -21.79
C ASN A 246 -9.76 -25.57 -21.28
N GLY A 247 -10.83 -25.47 -20.48
CA GLY A 247 -11.49 -24.19 -20.19
C GLY A 247 -10.61 -23.06 -19.61
N ARG A 248 -10.97 -21.81 -19.92
CA ARG A 248 -10.26 -20.56 -19.59
C ARG A 248 -10.31 -20.10 -18.13
N GLY A 249 -11.02 -20.81 -17.25
CA GLY A 249 -11.28 -20.42 -15.86
C GLY A 249 -10.12 -20.63 -14.87
N GLY A 250 -8.88 -20.42 -15.30
CA GLY A 250 -7.68 -20.64 -14.46
C GLY A 250 -7.44 -22.10 -14.06
N LEU A 251 -6.44 -22.33 -13.18
CA LEU A 251 -6.03 -23.67 -12.74
C LEU A 251 -7.16 -24.39 -12.00
N ALA A 252 -7.78 -25.38 -12.64
CA ALA A 252 -8.71 -26.31 -12.04
C ALA A 252 -8.29 -27.74 -12.33
N GLU A 253 -7.52 -28.41 -11.46
CA GLU A 253 -7.17 -29.83 -11.60
C GLU A 253 -6.84 -30.48 -10.24
N PRO A 254 -6.87 -31.83 -10.07
CA PRO A 254 -7.47 -32.92 -10.85
C PRO A 254 -8.33 -33.81 -9.91
N GLY A 255 -9.65 -33.70 -9.99
CA GLY A 255 -10.52 -34.55 -9.15
C GLY A 255 -11.91 -34.81 -9.68
N HIS A 256 -12.55 -33.83 -10.33
CA HIS A 256 -13.95 -33.97 -10.73
C HIS A 256 -14.17 -33.37 -12.13
N ARG A 257 -14.83 -34.17 -12.97
CA ARG A 257 -15.02 -33.98 -14.41
C ARG A 257 -15.97 -32.82 -14.71
N LEU A 258 -15.59 -32.10 -15.77
CA LEU A 258 -16.26 -31.11 -16.63
C LEU A 258 -15.52 -29.78 -16.53
N GLY A 259 -14.60 -29.53 -17.47
CA GLY A 259 -14.17 -28.16 -17.72
C GLY A 259 -15.36 -27.47 -18.35
N ILE A 260 -15.84 -26.43 -17.67
CA ILE A 260 -17.02 -25.69 -18.10
C ILE A 260 -16.54 -24.38 -18.68
N GLU A 261 -16.76 -24.21 -19.98
CA GLU A 261 -16.55 -22.95 -20.67
C GLU A 261 -17.92 -22.30 -20.88
N LEU A 262 -18.21 -21.31 -20.03
CA LEU A 262 -19.40 -20.49 -20.18
C LEU A 262 -19.00 -19.31 -21.06
N GLU A 263 -19.29 -19.40 -22.35
CA GLU A 263 -18.94 -18.39 -23.35
C GLU A 263 -20.16 -17.59 -23.80
N PRO A 264 -20.00 -16.30 -24.15
CA PRO A 264 -21.07 -15.52 -24.74
C PRO A 264 -21.35 -15.94 -26.19
N ALA A 265 -22.63 -15.94 -26.59
CA ALA A 265 -23.06 -16.29 -27.95
C ALA A 265 -22.65 -15.26 -29.00
N PHE A 266 -22.45 -14.02 -28.57
CA PHE A 266 -21.95 -12.87 -29.31
C PHE A 266 -21.22 -11.96 -28.31
N GLU A 267 -20.32 -11.11 -28.80
CA GLU A 267 -19.63 -10.14 -27.95
C GLU A 267 -20.67 -9.21 -27.29
N PRO A 268 -20.75 -9.15 -25.94
CA PRO A 268 -21.76 -8.34 -25.27
C PRO A 268 -21.55 -6.86 -25.59
N PRO A 269 -22.52 -6.17 -26.22
CA PRO A 269 -22.38 -4.75 -26.49
C PRO A 269 -22.56 -3.96 -25.19
N VAL A 270 -21.53 -3.24 -24.76
CA VAL A 270 -21.61 -2.36 -23.59
C VAL A 270 -22.59 -1.23 -23.86
N ASP A 271 -23.42 -0.89 -22.87
CA ASP A 271 -24.45 0.17 -22.93
C ASP A 271 -25.53 -0.01 -24.02
N ASP A 272 -25.74 -1.23 -24.51
CA ASP A 272 -26.93 -1.52 -25.30
C ASP A 272 -28.14 -1.70 -24.36
N PRO A 273 -29.24 -0.94 -24.55
CA PRO A 273 -30.40 -1.00 -23.66
C PRO A 273 -31.12 -2.35 -23.67
N ASP A 274 -30.91 -3.18 -24.71
CA ASP A 274 -31.52 -4.49 -24.86
C ASP A 274 -30.50 -5.65 -24.70
N LEU A 275 -29.22 -5.43 -25.02
CA LEU A 275 -28.18 -6.47 -25.09
C LEU A 275 -26.98 -6.29 -24.15
N GLY A 276 -26.87 -5.14 -23.47
CA GLY A 276 -25.80 -4.82 -22.52
C GLY A 276 -26.35 -4.69 -21.11
N THR A 277 -26.87 -3.52 -20.78
CA THR A 277 -27.37 -3.15 -19.43
C THR A 277 -28.33 -4.18 -18.80
N PRO A 278 -29.24 -4.85 -19.54
CA PRO A 278 -30.06 -5.92 -18.97
C PRO A 278 -29.29 -7.15 -18.46
N PHE A 279 -28.06 -7.37 -18.92
CA PHE A 279 -27.19 -8.48 -18.50
C PHE A 279 -26.32 -8.11 -17.30
N ALA A 280 -26.11 -6.82 -17.04
CA ALA A 280 -25.33 -6.34 -15.90
C ALA A 280 -25.90 -6.83 -14.55
N LEU A 281 -25.05 -7.42 -13.72
CA LEU A 281 -25.43 -8.08 -12.47
C LEU A 281 -25.14 -7.18 -11.27
N ALA A 282 -26.18 -6.74 -10.57
CA ALA A 282 -26.01 -5.88 -9.39
C ALA A 282 -25.42 -6.62 -8.18
N THR A 283 -24.48 -5.98 -7.47
CA THR A 283 -23.88 -6.46 -6.21
C THR A 283 -24.51 -5.82 -4.95
N ASP A 284 -25.68 -5.20 -5.08
CA ASP A 284 -26.41 -4.55 -3.98
C ASP A 284 -27.44 -5.48 -3.28
N GLY A 285 -27.73 -6.64 -3.87
CA GLY A 285 -28.73 -7.59 -3.37
C GLY A 285 -30.16 -7.35 -3.85
N SER A 286 -30.36 -6.50 -4.87
CA SER A 286 -31.67 -6.19 -5.45
C SER A 286 -32.21 -7.29 -6.36
N SER A 287 -31.37 -8.17 -6.89
CA SER A 287 -31.77 -9.15 -7.90
C SER A 287 -32.49 -10.36 -7.27
N PRO A 288 -33.69 -10.74 -7.75
CA PRO A 288 -34.46 -11.84 -7.17
C PRO A 288 -33.88 -13.23 -7.44
N THR A 289 -32.99 -13.39 -8.43
CA THR A 289 -32.52 -14.70 -8.92
C THR A 289 -31.07 -15.03 -8.54
N ILE A 290 -30.22 -14.02 -8.31
CA ILE A 290 -28.82 -14.20 -7.88
C ILE A 290 -28.64 -13.79 -6.42
N ASP A 291 -27.46 -14.06 -5.86
CA ASP A 291 -27.05 -13.60 -4.54
C ASP A 291 -25.53 -13.36 -4.54
N ARG A 292 -25.03 -12.74 -3.47
CA ARG A 292 -23.66 -12.25 -3.42
C ARG A 292 -22.91 -12.60 -2.14
N VAL A 293 -21.59 -12.59 -2.25
CA VAL A 293 -20.65 -12.92 -1.17
C VAL A 293 -19.54 -11.87 -1.14
N ALA A 294 -19.13 -11.45 0.05
CA ALA A 294 -17.94 -10.64 0.25
C ALA A 294 -16.75 -11.57 0.53
N VAL A 295 -15.75 -11.55 -0.34
CA VAL A 295 -14.61 -12.49 -0.31
C VAL A 295 -13.34 -11.76 0.07
N TYR A 296 -12.75 -12.19 1.17
CA TYR A 296 -11.51 -11.63 1.71
C TYR A 296 -10.28 -12.36 1.17
N GLY A 297 -9.19 -11.62 0.98
CA GLY A 297 -7.86 -12.21 0.83
C GLY A 297 -7.50 -13.06 2.06
N GLY A 298 -6.72 -14.11 1.84
CA GLY A 298 -6.18 -14.94 2.91
C GLY A 298 -5.12 -14.21 3.76
N PRO A 299 -4.49 -14.88 4.73
CA PRO A 299 -3.43 -14.26 5.52
C PRO A 299 -2.22 -13.86 4.66
N LEU A 300 -1.53 -12.78 5.06
CA LEU A 300 -0.28 -12.33 4.44
C LEU A 300 0.69 -13.51 4.26
N SER A 301 1.08 -13.75 3.01
CA SER A 301 2.10 -14.75 2.65
C SER A 301 3.36 -14.11 2.10
N ARG A 302 3.24 -13.04 1.31
CA ARG A 302 4.35 -12.36 0.64
C ARG A 302 3.99 -10.90 0.32
N LEU A 303 4.92 -10.20 -0.29
CA LEU A 303 4.71 -8.86 -0.85
C LEU A 303 4.89 -8.93 -2.35
N ARG A 304 4.22 -8.07 -3.11
CA ARG A 304 4.31 -8.00 -4.58
C ARG A 304 4.55 -6.58 -5.04
N PHE A 305 5.49 -6.42 -5.97
CA PHE A 305 5.62 -5.15 -6.68
C PHE A 305 4.51 -5.03 -7.70
N VAL A 306 3.86 -3.88 -7.69
CA VAL A 306 2.69 -3.61 -8.52
C VAL A 306 2.75 -2.23 -9.16
N ARG A 307 1.97 -2.07 -10.22
CA ARG A 307 1.68 -0.79 -10.86
C ARG A 307 0.17 -0.57 -10.95
N PRO A 308 -0.31 0.69 -10.99
CA PRO A 308 -1.71 0.97 -11.27
C PRO A 308 -2.16 0.31 -12.57
N SER A 309 -3.34 -0.29 -12.55
CA SER A 309 -3.94 -0.88 -13.76
C SER A 309 -4.64 0.20 -14.61
N SER A 310 -4.52 0.09 -15.93
CA SER A 310 -5.16 1.00 -16.89
C SER A 310 -6.42 0.38 -17.47
N ALA A 311 -7.59 0.98 -17.24
CA ALA A 311 -8.86 0.56 -17.85
C ALA A 311 -8.86 0.60 -19.41
N THR A 312 -7.97 1.39 -20.00
CA THR A 312 -7.88 1.54 -21.45
C THR A 312 -7.13 0.38 -22.12
N GLY A 313 -7.72 -0.21 -23.16
CA GLY A 313 -7.04 -1.16 -24.05
C GLY A 313 -6.89 -2.57 -23.50
N PHE A 314 -7.71 -2.96 -22.52
CA PHE A 314 -7.75 -4.33 -22.03
C PHE A 314 -8.08 -5.32 -23.15
N PRO A 315 -7.33 -6.42 -23.27
CA PRO A 315 -7.66 -7.49 -24.20
C PRO A 315 -8.88 -8.26 -23.71
N VAL A 316 -10.00 -8.18 -24.44
CA VAL A 316 -11.17 -9.05 -24.23
C VAL A 316 -10.73 -10.52 -24.38
N GLY A 317 -11.08 -11.36 -23.40
CA GLY A 317 -10.74 -12.77 -23.39
C GLY A 317 -9.30 -13.14 -23.00
N ALA A 318 -8.52 -12.23 -22.41
CA ALA A 318 -7.29 -12.58 -21.68
C ALA A 318 -7.35 -12.19 -20.21
N GLU A 319 -6.95 -13.12 -19.33
CA GLU A 319 -6.98 -12.91 -17.89
C GLU A 319 -5.81 -12.02 -17.53
N VAL A 320 -6.10 -10.78 -17.14
CA VAL A 320 -5.08 -9.93 -16.52
C VAL A 320 -5.11 -10.21 -15.01
N PRO A 321 -3.98 -10.60 -14.40
CA PRO A 321 -3.90 -10.82 -12.97
C PRO A 321 -4.04 -9.48 -12.24
N LEU A 322 -5.28 -9.09 -11.97
CA LEU A 322 -5.61 -7.88 -11.25
C LEU A 322 -5.64 -8.13 -9.74
N HIS A 323 -5.08 -7.20 -8.99
CA HIS A 323 -5.07 -7.20 -7.54
C HIS A 323 -5.88 -6.02 -7.04
N ARG A 324 -7.04 -6.29 -6.44
CA ARG A 324 -7.90 -5.26 -5.86
C ARG A 324 -7.38 -4.88 -4.48
N GLY A 325 -6.86 -3.67 -4.37
CA GLY A 325 -6.36 -3.07 -3.14
C GLY A 325 -7.43 -2.35 -2.33
N ALA A 326 -6.98 -1.56 -1.36
CA ALA A 326 -7.88 -0.70 -0.57
C ALA A 326 -8.38 0.50 -1.39
N GLY A 327 -9.58 0.98 -1.04
CA GLY A 327 -10.23 2.10 -1.73
C GLY A 327 -10.61 1.84 -3.20
N GLY A 328 -10.66 0.58 -3.65
CA GLY A 328 -10.96 0.24 -5.04
C GLY A 328 -9.77 0.35 -5.99
N ALA A 329 -8.55 0.60 -5.48
CA ALA A 329 -7.37 0.67 -6.32
C ALA A 329 -7.09 -0.68 -7.00
N LEU A 330 -6.93 -0.68 -8.32
CA LEU A 330 -6.59 -1.87 -9.09
C LEU A 330 -5.14 -1.86 -9.51
N TYR A 331 -4.49 -3.01 -9.32
CA TYR A 331 -3.07 -3.18 -9.56
C TYR A 331 -2.77 -4.35 -10.49
N GLU A 332 -1.71 -4.20 -11.28
CA GLU A 332 -1.09 -5.26 -12.09
C GLU A 332 0.30 -5.59 -11.56
N ASP A 333 0.79 -6.80 -11.84
CA ASP A 333 2.15 -7.20 -11.53
C ASP A 333 3.20 -6.30 -12.21
N LEU A 334 4.16 -5.82 -11.43
CA LEU A 334 5.35 -5.12 -11.92
C LEU A 334 6.56 -6.04 -11.84
N SER A 335 6.99 -6.57 -12.99
CA SER A 335 8.13 -7.51 -13.07
C SER A 335 9.47 -6.83 -13.38
N SER A 336 9.44 -5.64 -13.99
CA SER A 336 10.63 -4.83 -14.21
C SER A 336 10.33 -3.33 -14.25
N VAL A 337 11.29 -2.52 -13.85
CA VAL A 337 11.24 -1.05 -13.92
C VAL A 337 12.50 -0.50 -14.58
N ASP A 338 12.35 0.56 -15.36
CA ASP A 338 13.46 1.32 -15.92
C ASP A 338 13.78 2.48 -14.96
N VAL A 339 15.03 2.56 -14.52
CA VAL A 339 15.55 3.63 -13.66
C VAL A 339 16.57 4.43 -14.48
N PRO A 340 16.42 5.77 -14.60
CA PRO A 340 17.43 6.61 -15.23
C PRO A 340 18.78 6.47 -14.52
N ASP A 341 19.85 6.28 -15.29
CA ASP A 341 21.23 6.39 -14.80
C ASP A 341 21.74 7.79 -15.16
N ASN A 342 21.42 8.76 -14.31
CA ASN A 342 21.62 10.18 -14.57
C ASN A 342 22.09 10.97 -13.34
N GLY A 343 22.50 10.27 -12.29
CA GLY A 343 22.89 10.83 -11.02
C GLY A 343 21.70 11.05 -10.08
N PRO A 344 21.98 11.29 -8.79
CA PRO A 344 20.95 11.37 -7.77
C PRO A 344 19.92 12.46 -8.05
N GLY A 345 18.65 12.15 -7.80
CA GLY A 345 17.52 13.09 -7.83
C GLY A 345 16.47 12.82 -8.90
N SER A 346 16.63 11.79 -9.74
CA SER A 346 15.65 11.40 -10.76
C SER A 346 14.99 10.06 -10.47
N ALA A 347 14.51 9.94 -9.24
CA ALA A 347 14.06 8.69 -8.68
C ALA A 347 12.69 8.23 -9.25
N VAL A 348 12.52 6.91 -9.35
CA VAL A 348 11.34 6.24 -9.93
C VAL A 348 10.49 5.61 -8.82
N PRO A 349 9.20 5.96 -8.70
CA PRO A 349 8.32 5.34 -7.72
C PRO A 349 7.88 3.95 -8.18
N VAL A 350 7.90 3.00 -7.26
CA VAL A 350 7.28 1.68 -7.36
C VAL A 350 6.45 1.41 -6.12
N ARG A 351 5.43 0.55 -6.24
CA ARG A 351 4.55 0.21 -5.11
C ARG A 351 4.68 -1.26 -4.75
N LEU A 352 4.68 -1.54 -3.45
CA LEU A 352 4.75 -2.88 -2.88
C LEU A 352 3.49 -3.16 -2.04
N VAL A 353 2.71 -4.18 -2.39
CA VAL A 353 1.46 -4.52 -1.68
C VAL A 353 1.54 -5.86 -0.95
N PRO A 354 0.91 -6.00 0.24
CA PRO A 354 0.78 -7.27 0.95
C PRO A 354 -0.18 -8.20 0.23
N VAL A 355 0.22 -9.45 -0.03
CA VAL A 355 -0.63 -10.44 -0.68
C VAL A 355 -0.68 -11.76 0.07
N ASP A 356 -1.77 -12.49 -0.14
CA ASP A 356 -1.95 -13.87 0.34
C ASP A 356 -1.20 -14.90 -0.53
N ALA A 357 -1.39 -16.19 -0.24
CA ALA A 357 -0.72 -17.26 -0.98
C ALA A 357 -1.15 -17.36 -2.46
N LEU A 358 -2.32 -16.80 -2.80
CA LEU A 358 -2.93 -16.76 -4.13
C LEU A 358 -2.72 -15.42 -4.85
N ASP A 359 -1.85 -14.56 -4.30
CA ASP A 359 -1.58 -13.20 -4.78
C ASP A 359 -2.74 -12.19 -4.61
N ASN A 360 -3.79 -12.50 -3.84
CA ASN A 360 -4.79 -11.47 -3.53
C ASN A 360 -4.24 -10.44 -2.53
N VAL A 361 -4.48 -9.15 -2.75
CA VAL A 361 -4.13 -8.12 -1.76
C VAL A 361 -4.86 -8.42 -0.44
N THR A 362 -4.14 -8.32 0.67
CA THR A 362 -4.68 -8.66 1.98
C THR A 362 -4.26 -7.68 3.07
N ASP A 363 -4.89 -7.80 4.23
CA ASP A 363 -4.52 -7.03 5.41
C ASP A 363 -3.29 -7.64 6.09
N PRO A 364 -2.18 -6.91 6.22
CA PRO A 364 -1.02 -7.39 6.95
C PRO A 364 -1.32 -7.46 8.45
N PRO A 365 -0.71 -8.40 9.20
CA PRO A 365 -0.84 -8.45 10.65
C PRO A 365 -0.23 -7.20 11.30
N ALA A 366 -0.75 -6.80 12.45
CA ALA A 366 -0.26 -5.63 13.18
C ALA A 366 1.26 -5.74 13.44
N GLY A 367 2.01 -4.71 13.04
CA GLY A 367 3.45 -4.66 13.19
C GLY A 367 4.26 -5.38 12.10
N ALA A 368 3.61 -5.83 11.01
CA ALA A 368 4.32 -6.38 9.86
C ALA A 368 5.37 -5.41 9.31
N ARG A 369 6.54 -5.95 8.96
CA ARG A 369 7.68 -5.21 8.42
C ARG A 369 8.29 -5.98 7.27
N ALA A 370 8.79 -5.26 6.29
CA ALA A 370 9.57 -5.81 5.19
C ALA A 370 10.96 -5.19 5.19
N THR A 371 11.96 -5.96 4.77
CA THR A 371 13.28 -5.42 4.46
C THR A 371 13.45 -5.37 2.95
N LEU A 372 13.72 -4.19 2.43
CA LEU A 372 14.11 -3.92 1.06
C LEU A 372 15.63 -3.98 0.97
N ILE A 373 16.16 -4.61 -0.07
CA ILE A 373 17.60 -4.75 -0.30
C ILE A 373 17.86 -4.34 -1.74
N ALA A 374 18.58 -3.23 -1.93
CA ALA A 374 19.00 -2.77 -3.23
C ALA A 374 20.22 -3.58 -3.71
N GLY A 375 20.19 -3.97 -4.98
CA GLY A 375 21.35 -4.57 -5.64
C GLY A 375 22.42 -3.52 -5.97
N PRO A 376 23.57 -3.95 -6.51
CA PRO A 376 24.63 -3.04 -6.92
C PRO A 376 24.14 -1.96 -7.91
N GLY A 377 24.65 -0.73 -7.77
CA GLY A 377 24.31 0.40 -8.65
C GLY A 377 22.94 1.02 -8.38
N LEU A 378 22.16 0.49 -7.44
CA LEU A 378 20.82 0.98 -7.10
C LEU A 378 20.78 1.48 -5.65
N VAL A 379 20.00 2.53 -5.41
CA VAL A 379 19.67 3.02 -4.07
C VAL A 379 18.15 3.10 -3.89
N ILE A 380 17.71 2.91 -2.65
CA ILE A 380 16.35 3.19 -2.20
C ILE A 380 16.37 4.63 -1.67
N SER A 381 15.87 5.57 -2.46
CA SER A 381 15.87 7.00 -2.10
C SER A 381 14.73 7.36 -1.14
N ALA A 382 13.66 6.56 -1.13
CA ALA A 382 12.65 6.63 -0.10
C ALA A 382 11.91 5.28 0.05
N PRO A 383 11.49 4.90 1.25
CA PRO A 383 11.87 5.52 2.53
C PRO A 383 13.34 5.23 2.87
N ASP A 384 14.08 6.23 3.36
CA ASP A 384 15.42 6.09 3.95
C ASP A 384 15.36 6.54 5.41
N THR A 385 15.49 5.60 6.33
CA THR A 385 15.27 5.87 7.78
C THR A 385 16.52 5.84 8.63
N ASP A 386 17.60 5.23 8.16
CA ASP A 386 18.86 5.09 8.90
C ASP A 386 20.09 5.59 8.14
N GLY A 387 19.90 6.15 6.94
CA GLY A 387 20.95 6.67 6.07
C GLY A 387 21.69 5.58 5.29
N ASP A 388 21.23 4.32 5.33
CA ASP A 388 21.74 3.23 4.49
C ASP A 388 20.77 2.93 3.32
N PRO A 389 20.92 3.62 2.18
CA PRO A 389 19.99 3.47 1.07
C PRO A 389 20.12 2.12 0.34
N THR A 390 21.03 1.24 0.78
CA THR A 390 21.15 -0.11 0.23
C THR A 390 20.22 -1.11 0.92
N ARG A 391 19.69 -0.77 2.10
CA ARG A 391 18.88 -1.67 2.91
C ARG A 391 17.91 -0.92 3.81
N GLU A 392 16.62 -1.03 3.50
CA GLU A 392 15.59 -0.31 4.24
C GLU A 392 14.59 -1.23 4.92
N THR A 393 14.19 -0.90 6.15
CA THR A 393 13.13 -1.63 6.85
C THR A 393 11.85 -0.81 6.89
N VAL A 394 10.83 -1.28 6.18
CA VAL A 394 9.58 -0.55 5.97
C VAL A 394 8.42 -1.19 6.73
N PRO A 395 7.56 -0.41 7.41
CA PRO A 395 6.33 -0.91 7.99
C PRO A 395 5.30 -1.20 6.89
N VAL A 396 4.67 -2.37 6.94
CA VAL A 396 3.53 -2.70 6.07
C VAL A 396 2.27 -2.55 6.90
N ALA A 397 1.75 -1.33 6.99
CA ALA A 397 0.72 -0.96 7.96
C ALA A 397 -0.70 -1.37 7.56
N GLY A 398 -0.94 -1.58 6.26
CA GLY A 398 -2.26 -1.88 5.71
C GLY A 398 -2.18 -2.38 4.28
N ALA A 399 -3.35 -2.62 3.70
CA ALA A 399 -3.48 -3.15 2.34
C ALA A 399 -3.05 -2.17 1.23
N ASP A 400 -2.98 -0.86 1.51
CA ASP A 400 -2.44 0.16 0.59
C ASP A 400 -0.95 -0.06 0.25
N GLY A 401 -0.27 -0.92 1.01
CA GLY A 401 1.12 -1.25 0.79
C GLY A 401 2.08 -0.13 1.17
N VAL A 402 3.22 -0.11 0.49
CA VAL A 402 4.33 0.82 0.73
C VAL A 402 4.78 1.41 -0.60
N ASP A 403 4.94 2.72 -0.65
CA ASP A 403 5.64 3.41 -1.74
C ASP A 403 7.15 3.29 -1.53
N VAL A 404 7.85 2.91 -2.60
CA VAL A 404 9.31 2.80 -2.63
C VAL A 404 9.80 3.61 -3.82
N THR A 405 10.78 4.47 -3.58
CA THR A 405 11.41 5.27 -4.63
C THR A 405 12.81 4.74 -4.86
N LEU A 406 13.12 4.44 -6.12
CA LEU A 406 14.39 3.86 -6.55
C LEU A 406 15.19 4.88 -7.35
N ASP A 407 16.49 4.95 -7.12
CA ASP A 407 17.39 5.83 -7.88
C ASP A 407 18.72 5.11 -8.17
N ASP A 408 19.53 5.67 -9.06
CA ASP A 408 20.87 5.18 -9.31
C ASP A 408 21.85 5.57 -8.18
N ALA A 409 22.85 4.72 -7.92
CA ALA A 409 23.76 4.87 -6.78
C ALA A 409 24.97 5.78 -7.04
N GLY A 410 25.09 6.39 -8.23
CA GLY A 410 26.35 6.91 -8.72
C GLY A 410 26.22 8.15 -9.62
N GLY A 411 27.26 8.37 -10.42
CA GLY A 411 27.25 9.42 -11.44
C GLY A 411 26.79 8.86 -12.78
N MET A 412 26.21 9.72 -13.62
CA MET A 412 25.68 9.36 -14.94
C MET A 412 26.53 8.31 -15.70
N GLY A 413 25.95 7.13 -15.92
CA GLY A 413 26.48 6.04 -16.74
C GLY A 413 27.38 5.05 -16.01
N ASP A 414 27.41 5.04 -14.68
CA ASP A 414 28.28 4.17 -13.88
C ASP A 414 27.57 2.99 -13.19
N SER A 415 26.24 2.93 -13.26
CA SER A 415 25.42 1.95 -12.51
C SER A 415 25.31 0.58 -13.19
N GLY A 416 25.91 0.42 -14.37
CA GLY A 416 25.89 -0.82 -15.16
C GLY A 416 24.61 -0.95 -16.00
N THR A 417 24.26 -2.18 -16.39
CA THR A 417 23.11 -2.43 -17.30
C THR A 417 21.82 -2.86 -16.57
N GLY A 418 21.89 -3.18 -15.29
CA GLY A 418 20.72 -3.56 -14.50
C GLY A 418 21.07 -3.98 -13.08
N SER A 419 20.04 -3.99 -12.24
CA SER A 419 20.11 -4.32 -10.81
C SER A 419 18.81 -5.02 -10.37
N THR A 420 18.62 -5.18 -9.06
CA THR A 420 17.40 -5.75 -8.49
C THR A 420 17.05 -5.10 -7.17
N VAL A 421 15.76 -5.01 -6.85
CA VAL A 421 15.30 -4.78 -5.47
C VAL A 421 14.73 -6.08 -4.94
N THR A 422 15.31 -6.60 -3.87
CA THR A 422 14.81 -7.81 -3.20
C THR A 422 14.02 -7.42 -1.96
N VAL A 423 12.85 -8.04 -1.76
CA VAL A 423 12.04 -7.87 -0.56
C VAL A 423 12.15 -9.12 0.29
N ALA A 424 12.43 -8.95 1.58
CA ALA A 424 12.43 -10.01 2.56
C ALA A 424 11.39 -9.76 3.66
N LEU A 425 10.63 -10.79 4.01
CA LEU A 425 9.77 -10.84 5.20
C LEU A 425 10.44 -11.77 6.22
N ASP A 426 10.63 -11.29 7.45
CA ASP A 426 11.31 -12.02 8.52
C ASP A 426 12.67 -12.62 8.10
N GLY A 427 13.39 -11.92 7.21
CA GLY A 427 14.70 -12.33 6.69
C GLY A 427 14.65 -13.35 5.54
N VAL A 428 13.46 -13.78 5.11
CA VAL A 428 13.27 -14.67 3.95
C VAL A 428 12.92 -13.84 2.71
N PRO A 429 13.69 -13.92 1.61
CA PRO A 429 13.32 -13.28 0.35
C PRO A 429 11.98 -13.79 -0.17
N VAL A 430 11.05 -12.88 -0.46
CA VAL A 430 9.69 -13.18 -0.93
C VAL A 430 9.37 -12.60 -2.31
N GLU A 431 10.12 -11.59 -2.76
CA GLU A 431 9.92 -10.95 -4.07
C GLU A 431 11.23 -10.33 -4.57
N THR A 432 11.38 -10.21 -5.89
CA THR A 432 12.50 -9.51 -6.53
C THR A 432 12.04 -8.77 -7.78
N LEU A 433 12.18 -7.43 -7.77
CA LEU A 433 11.95 -6.59 -8.95
C LEU A 433 13.23 -6.47 -9.77
N ALA A 434 13.14 -6.72 -11.08
CA ALA A 434 14.24 -6.44 -11.99
C ALA A 434 14.33 -4.94 -12.28
N VAL A 435 15.52 -4.36 -12.20
CA VAL A 435 15.78 -2.96 -12.54
C VAL A 435 16.67 -2.89 -13.77
N ARG A 436 16.31 -2.04 -14.72
CA ARG A 436 17.13 -1.73 -15.89
C ARG A 436 17.58 -0.28 -15.80
N PHE A 437 18.88 -0.07 -15.85
CA PHE A 437 19.41 1.28 -15.96
C PHE A 437 19.29 1.75 -17.41
N VAL A 438 18.60 2.86 -17.60
CA VAL A 438 18.38 3.47 -18.92
C VAL A 438 19.05 4.84 -18.97
N PRO A 439 19.52 5.28 -20.16
CA PRO A 439 20.07 6.63 -20.29
C PRO A 439 19.01 7.67 -19.89
N GLY A 440 19.30 8.48 -18.87
CA GLY A 440 18.49 9.62 -18.48
C GLY A 440 19.07 10.94 -18.99
N ALA A 441 18.25 11.99 -19.07
CA ALA A 441 18.77 13.36 -19.08
C ALA A 441 19.44 13.60 -17.72
N ALA A 442 20.65 14.19 -17.68
CA ALA A 442 21.34 14.49 -16.43
C ALA A 442 20.36 15.06 -15.41
N ALA A 443 20.33 14.50 -14.19
CA ALA A 443 19.59 15.11 -13.10
C ALA A 443 20.03 16.57 -13.00
N ALA A 444 19.10 17.49 -12.76
CA ALA A 444 19.45 18.89 -12.60
C ALA A 444 20.45 19.00 -11.43
N GLU A 445 21.73 19.25 -11.75
CA GLU A 445 22.78 19.45 -10.76
C GLU A 445 22.34 20.57 -9.84
N ARG A 446 22.20 20.28 -8.54
CA ARG A 446 21.81 21.26 -7.53
C ARG A 446 23.03 21.65 -6.72
N PRO A 447 23.12 22.91 -6.26
CA PRO A 447 24.15 23.29 -5.31
C PRO A 447 23.93 22.55 -3.99
N THR A 448 25.02 22.23 -3.28
CA THR A 448 24.99 21.61 -1.95
C THR A 448 25.77 22.45 -0.95
N ILE A 449 25.24 22.69 0.25
CA ILE A 449 26.01 23.31 1.34
C ILE A 449 26.84 22.21 2.01
N THR A 450 28.16 22.25 1.84
CA THR A 450 29.08 21.22 2.38
C THR A 450 29.61 21.56 3.77
N HIS A 451 29.53 22.83 4.17
CA HIS A 451 29.92 23.30 5.49
C HIS A 451 29.19 24.60 5.82
N ALA A 452 28.72 24.74 7.06
CA ALA A 452 28.26 26.02 7.60
C ALA A 452 28.71 26.19 9.04
N GLU A 453 29.04 27.43 9.41
CA GLU A 453 29.42 27.77 10.79
C GLU A 453 29.25 29.27 11.08
N LEU A 454 29.37 29.63 12.36
CA LEU A 454 29.51 31.01 12.81
C LEU A 454 30.99 31.32 13.06
N ALA A 455 31.52 32.36 12.43
CA ALA A 455 32.95 32.67 12.43
C ALA A 455 33.52 32.89 13.85
N GLY A 456 32.75 33.50 14.74
CA GLY A 456 33.12 33.69 16.15
C GLY A 456 33.10 32.41 17.00
N HIS A 457 32.64 31.29 16.44
CA HIS A 457 32.36 30.02 17.14
C HIS A 457 31.63 30.20 18.48
N PRO A 458 30.49 30.92 18.52
CA PRO A 458 29.67 30.98 19.71
C PRO A 458 29.01 29.62 19.94
N ASP A 459 29.17 29.07 21.13
CA ASP A 459 28.50 27.81 21.51
C ASP A 459 27.06 28.04 22.04
N SER A 460 26.65 29.31 22.21
CA SER A 460 25.34 29.70 22.75
C SER A 460 25.02 31.17 22.53
N ALA A 461 23.75 31.54 22.70
CA ALA A 461 23.28 32.93 22.77
C ALA A 461 22.60 33.23 24.12
N VAL A 462 22.36 34.50 24.41
CA VAL A 462 21.70 34.94 25.65
C VAL A 462 20.47 35.77 25.32
N ALA A 463 19.34 35.40 25.91
CA ALA A 463 18.08 36.11 25.78
C ALA A 463 18.25 37.57 26.22
N GLY A 464 17.79 38.51 25.39
CA GLY A 464 17.90 39.95 25.63
C GLY A 464 19.24 40.59 25.22
N HIS A 465 20.24 39.80 24.81
CA HIS A 465 21.52 40.33 24.27
C HIS A 465 21.61 40.11 22.76
N PRO A 466 22.14 41.09 22.01
CA PRO A 466 22.34 40.90 20.58
C PRO A 466 23.49 39.91 20.33
N LEU A 467 23.21 38.90 19.52
CA LEU A 467 24.20 38.06 18.86
C LEU A 467 24.61 38.76 17.56
N HIS A 468 25.84 39.28 17.55
CA HIS A 468 26.49 39.85 16.38
C HIS A 468 27.63 38.93 15.94
N ASP A 469 27.48 38.26 14.81
CA ASP A 469 28.51 37.38 14.25
C ASP A 469 28.42 37.34 12.71
N THR A 470 29.30 36.56 12.08
CA THR A 470 29.27 36.27 10.64
C THR A 470 28.95 34.80 10.43
N VAL A 471 27.87 34.53 9.69
CA VAL A 471 27.55 33.20 9.19
C VAL A 471 28.40 32.95 7.95
N VAL A 472 29.00 31.77 7.89
CA VAL A 472 29.80 31.27 6.77
C VAL A 472 29.15 30.00 6.24
N ALA A 473 29.01 29.89 4.93
CA ALA A 473 28.59 28.67 4.25
C ALA A 473 29.55 28.40 3.08
N VAL A 474 29.95 27.15 2.91
CA VAL A 474 30.68 26.66 1.73
C VAL A 474 29.70 25.90 0.88
N VAL A 475 29.54 26.33 -0.36
CA VAL A 475 28.69 25.68 -1.36
C VAL A 475 29.59 24.94 -2.33
N ASP A 476 29.33 23.64 -2.47
CA ASP A 476 29.83 22.85 -3.58
C ASP A 476 28.75 22.83 -4.66
N ASP A 477 29.09 23.41 -5.80
CA ASP A 477 28.24 23.48 -6.97
C ASP A 477 29.03 22.85 -8.13
N PRO A 478 28.52 21.77 -8.77
CA PRO A 478 29.19 21.12 -9.89
C PRO A 478 29.56 22.07 -11.04
N GLN A 479 28.79 23.15 -11.22
CA GLN A 479 28.98 24.16 -12.25
C GLN A 479 29.76 25.38 -11.76
N ALA A 480 30.07 25.41 -10.45
CA ALA A 480 30.74 26.50 -9.76
C ALA A 480 30.07 27.86 -9.98
N ASP A 481 28.74 27.88 -10.04
CA ASP A 481 27.92 29.06 -10.29
C ASP A 481 26.79 29.25 -9.26
N ALA A 482 27.06 28.86 -8.00
CA ALA A 482 26.18 29.20 -6.89
C ALA A 482 25.96 30.72 -6.86
N ALA A 483 24.71 31.16 -6.93
CA ALA A 483 24.34 32.56 -7.08
C ALA A 483 24.05 33.23 -5.73
N SER A 484 23.47 32.49 -4.77
CA SER A 484 23.13 33.04 -3.46
C SER A 484 22.96 31.95 -2.40
N VAL A 485 23.18 32.31 -1.14
CA VAL A 485 22.73 31.52 0.01
C VAL A 485 21.82 32.39 0.86
N THR A 486 20.64 31.87 1.17
CA THR A 486 19.66 32.54 2.02
C THR A 486 19.40 31.71 3.26
N GLY A 487 19.03 32.37 4.35
CA GLY A 487 18.74 31.70 5.60
C GLY A 487 17.46 32.17 6.26
N ALA A 488 16.77 31.27 6.95
CA ALA A 488 15.73 31.61 7.91
C ALA A 488 16.30 31.47 9.33
N ILE A 489 16.03 32.47 10.18
CA ILE A 489 16.41 32.43 11.59
C ILE A 489 15.13 32.23 12.41
N THR A 490 15.12 31.22 13.27
CA THR A 490 13.99 30.94 14.15
C THR A 490 14.45 30.76 15.59
N LEU A 491 13.56 31.10 16.54
CA LEU A 491 13.72 30.78 17.96
C LEU A 491 12.54 29.92 18.39
N ASN A 492 12.81 28.70 18.85
CA ASN A 492 11.77 27.72 19.20
C ASN A 492 10.77 27.48 18.03
N GLY A 493 11.27 27.52 16.79
CA GLY A 493 10.45 27.40 15.57
C GLY A 493 9.68 28.67 15.19
N SER A 494 9.72 29.74 15.99
CA SER A 494 9.11 31.03 15.65
C SER A 494 10.07 31.89 14.81
N PRO A 495 9.63 32.50 13.69
CA PRO A 495 10.50 33.32 12.84
C PRO A 495 11.05 34.55 13.58
N LEU A 496 12.37 34.73 13.56
CA LEU A 496 13.07 35.91 14.07
C LEU A 496 13.58 36.83 12.95
N GLY A 497 13.92 36.26 11.79
CA GLY A 497 14.46 37.03 10.68
C GLY A 497 14.93 36.16 9.52
N THR A 498 15.56 36.80 8.55
CA THR A 498 16.19 36.14 7.40
C THR A 498 17.61 36.63 7.20
N LEU A 499 18.43 35.80 6.55
CA LEU A 499 19.81 36.09 6.18
C LEU A 499 19.94 36.04 4.67
N LEU A 500 20.82 36.90 4.15
CA LEU A 500 21.33 36.82 2.79
C LEU A 500 22.85 36.83 2.90
N LEU A 501 23.48 35.73 2.50
CA LEU A 501 24.93 35.63 2.44
C LEU A 501 25.39 36.03 1.03
N GLN A 502 26.53 36.72 0.96
CA GLN A 502 27.16 37.13 -0.29
C GLN A 502 28.46 36.36 -0.47
N GLU A 503 28.78 36.02 -1.72
CA GLU A 503 30.07 35.40 -2.05
C GLU A 503 31.21 36.33 -1.64
N GLY A 504 32.21 35.78 -0.95
CA GLY A 504 33.31 36.55 -0.40
C GLY A 504 34.47 35.69 0.10
N PRO A 505 35.62 36.30 0.42
CA PRO A 505 36.76 35.58 0.96
C PRO A 505 36.41 34.99 2.35
N PRO A 506 37.03 33.86 2.73
CA PRO A 506 36.85 33.28 4.06
C PRO A 506 37.25 34.27 5.16
N PRO A 507 36.49 34.37 6.26
CA PRO A 507 36.89 35.16 7.42
C PRO A 507 38.27 34.75 7.96
N PRO A 508 39.09 35.70 8.46
CA PRO A 508 40.43 35.39 8.96
C PRO A 508 40.41 34.36 10.10
N GLY A 509 41.17 33.28 9.95
CA GLY A 509 41.33 32.26 11.00
C GLY A 509 40.43 31.03 10.88
N LEU A 510 39.59 30.93 9.84
CA LEU A 510 38.81 29.74 9.51
C LEU A 510 39.57 28.84 8.52
N ASP A 511 39.53 27.53 8.76
CA ASP A 511 40.00 26.50 7.85
C ASP A 511 38.78 25.84 7.19
N LEU A 512 38.48 26.24 5.95
CA LEU A 512 37.26 25.85 5.25
C LEU A 512 37.54 24.77 4.20
N PRO A 513 36.59 23.84 3.95
CA PRO A 513 36.71 22.91 2.83
C PRO A 513 36.67 23.64 1.47
N PRO A 514 37.09 22.99 0.37
CA PRO A 514 36.96 23.53 -0.97
C PRO A 514 35.50 23.82 -1.36
N GLY A 515 35.25 24.96 -2.03
CA GLY A 515 33.94 25.36 -2.54
C GLY A 515 33.82 26.89 -2.67
N GLN A 516 32.68 27.38 -3.16
CA GLN A 516 32.35 28.81 -3.14
C GLN A 516 31.94 29.23 -1.73
N VAL A 517 32.57 30.29 -1.21
CA VAL A 517 32.36 30.73 0.17
C VAL A 517 31.38 31.89 0.19
N PHE A 518 30.29 31.73 0.95
CA PHE A 518 29.28 32.75 1.20
C PHE A 518 29.34 33.20 2.64
N THR A 519 29.30 34.52 2.84
CA THR A 519 29.36 35.13 4.18
C THR A 519 28.31 36.21 4.34
N GLY A 520 27.80 36.37 5.56
CA GLY A 520 26.85 37.44 5.86
C GLY A 520 26.70 37.66 7.36
N PRO A 521 26.41 38.90 7.77
CA PRO A 521 26.26 39.22 9.18
C PRO A 521 24.96 38.62 9.71
N ILE A 522 25.04 38.03 10.90
CA ILE A 522 23.88 37.76 11.74
C ILE A 522 23.81 38.81 12.83
N ASP A 523 22.64 39.43 12.96
CA ASP A 523 22.32 40.40 14.00
C ASP A 523 20.93 40.08 14.54
N VAL A 524 20.88 39.32 15.64
CA VAL A 524 19.62 38.92 16.27
C VAL A 524 19.70 39.09 17.77
N THR A 525 18.62 39.55 18.38
CA THR A 525 18.47 39.59 19.84
C THR A 525 17.38 38.60 20.23
N PRO A 526 17.71 37.36 20.60
CA PRO A 526 16.69 36.39 21.00
C PRO A 526 15.95 36.90 22.24
N SER A 527 14.62 36.87 22.23
CA SER A 527 13.81 37.47 23.30
C SER A 527 13.55 36.54 24.50
N GLU A 528 13.78 35.24 24.32
CA GLU A 528 13.48 34.20 25.31
C GLU A 528 14.49 33.05 25.22
N THR A 529 14.49 32.17 26.23
CA THR A 529 15.33 30.95 26.25
C THR A 529 14.82 29.90 25.29
N GLY A 530 15.71 29.06 24.77
CA GLY A 530 15.30 28.06 23.77
C GLY A 530 16.42 27.59 22.86
N VAL A 531 16.08 27.27 21.62
CA VAL A 531 17.03 26.98 20.54
C VAL A 531 16.86 28.02 19.44
N LEU A 532 17.94 28.72 19.13
CA LEU A 532 18.08 29.57 17.95
C LEU A 532 18.57 28.69 16.81
N GLU A 533 17.75 28.53 15.77
CA GLU A 533 18.09 27.73 14.58
C GLU A 533 18.27 28.67 13.38
N ILE A 534 19.35 28.47 12.64
CA ILE A 534 19.63 29.11 11.35
C ILE A 534 19.56 28.01 10.30
N SER A 535 18.56 28.06 9.44
CA SER A 535 18.38 27.13 8.32
C SER A 535 18.83 27.82 7.04
N LEU A 536 19.87 27.31 6.38
CA LEU A 536 20.47 27.88 5.17
C LEU A 536 20.11 27.05 3.93
N THR A 537 19.87 27.72 2.81
CA THR A 537 19.64 27.10 1.49
C THR A 537 20.43 27.84 0.43
N ALA A 538 21.16 27.11 -0.42
CA ALA A 538 21.90 27.64 -1.56
C ALA A 538 21.03 27.62 -2.82
N ARG A 539 21.30 28.54 -3.73
CA ARG A 539 20.65 28.64 -5.05
C ARG A 539 21.68 28.97 -6.12
N ASP A 540 21.63 28.28 -7.25
CA ASP A 540 22.48 28.51 -8.42
C ASP A 540 21.89 29.55 -9.40
N VAL A 541 22.57 29.84 -10.51
CA VAL A 541 22.07 30.76 -11.55
C VAL A 541 20.88 30.21 -12.35
N ALA A 542 20.64 28.90 -12.29
CA ALA A 542 19.51 28.21 -12.93
C ALA A 542 18.27 28.11 -12.01
N ASP A 543 18.33 28.73 -10.83
CA ASP A 543 17.30 28.72 -9.78
C ASP A 543 17.09 27.34 -9.11
N HIS A 544 18.01 26.37 -9.26
CA HIS A 544 17.97 25.15 -8.44
C HIS A 544 18.34 25.46 -6.99
N VAL A 545 17.73 24.75 -6.05
CA VAL A 545 17.86 25.02 -4.60
C VAL A 545 18.35 23.77 -3.88
N SER A 546 19.31 23.95 -2.98
CA SER A 546 19.86 22.90 -2.12
C SER A 546 18.85 22.43 -1.07
N ASP A 547 19.10 21.26 -0.49
CA ASP A 547 18.50 20.92 0.81
C ASP A 547 18.95 21.92 1.90
N PRO A 548 18.12 22.14 2.93
CA PRO A 548 18.45 23.08 4.00
C PRO A 548 19.49 22.51 4.97
N ASP A 549 20.60 23.23 5.17
CA ASP A 549 21.58 22.96 6.23
C ASP A 549 21.23 23.76 7.51
N ARG A 550 21.50 23.21 8.70
CA ARG A 550 21.01 23.78 9.97
C ARG A 550 22.10 23.98 11.00
N LEU A 551 22.22 25.23 11.49
CA LEU A 551 23.00 25.59 12.66
C LEU A 551 22.08 25.80 13.86
N SER A 552 22.40 25.19 15.00
CA SER A 552 21.59 25.30 16.22
C SER A 552 22.41 25.81 17.39
N LEU A 553 21.93 26.88 18.04
CA LEU A 553 22.53 27.45 19.25
C LEU A 553 21.53 27.45 20.41
N PRO A 554 21.89 26.92 21.59
CA PRO A 554 21.07 27.09 22.78
C PRO A 554 21.06 28.56 23.23
N VAL A 555 19.89 29.06 23.63
CA VAL A 555 19.68 30.40 24.18
C VAL A 555 19.40 30.33 25.68
N PHE A 556 20.27 30.96 26.48
CA PHE A 556 20.16 31.02 27.94
C PHE A 556 19.57 32.34 28.44
N ALA A 557 19.08 32.39 29.68
CA ALA A 557 18.50 33.61 30.24
C ALA A 557 19.58 34.67 30.54
N ASP A 558 19.24 35.96 30.38
CA ASP A 558 20.09 37.09 30.78
C ASP A 558 20.55 36.96 32.25
N GLY A 559 21.83 37.16 32.49
CA GLY A 559 22.45 37.03 33.82
C GLY A 559 22.69 35.60 34.30
N SER A 560 22.37 34.57 33.49
CA SER A 560 22.82 33.20 33.77
C SER A 560 24.25 33.01 33.27
N ALA A 561 25.18 32.77 34.18
CA ALA A 561 26.51 32.29 33.79
C ALA A 561 26.38 30.81 33.40
N ALA A 562 26.29 30.53 32.10
CA ALA A 562 26.32 29.15 31.60
C ALA A 562 27.77 28.66 31.65
N VAL A 563 28.04 27.63 32.47
CA VAL A 563 29.30 26.89 32.44
C VAL A 563 29.13 25.84 31.33
N SER A 564 29.67 26.11 30.14
CA SER A 564 29.54 25.20 28.99
C SER A 564 30.52 24.03 29.06
N GLU A 565 31.67 24.22 29.71
CA GLU A 565 32.67 23.17 29.91
C GLU A 565 33.33 23.30 31.28
N LEU A 566 33.50 22.19 32.00
CA LEU A 566 34.30 22.09 33.22
C LEU A 566 35.24 20.89 33.10
N SER A 567 36.53 21.09 33.40
CA SER A 567 37.50 20.00 33.46
C SER A 567 38.45 20.15 34.65
N ILE A 568 38.98 19.01 35.09
CA ILE A 568 40.02 18.92 36.11
C ILE A 568 41.15 18.02 35.61
N SER A 569 42.39 18.48 35.73
CA SER A 569 43.56 17.76 35.27
C SER A 569 44.67 17.71 36.33
N PRO A 570 45.19 16.52 36.70
CA PRO A 570 44.67 15.22 36.29
C PRO A 570 43.30 14.96 36.94
N ASP A 571 42.46 14.19 36.25
CA ASP A 571 41.17 13.68 36.74
C ASP A 571 41.34 12.42 37.61
N THR A 572 42.51 11.79 37.59
CA THR A 572 42.90 10.67 38.46
C THR A 572 44.27 10.89 39.11
N ALA A 573 44.39 10.72 40.44
CA ALA A 573 45.66 10.92 41.18
C ALA A 573 45.77 10.08 42.47
N PRO A 574 46.98 9.74 42.95
CA PRO A 574 47.15 9.02 44.22
C PRO A 574 46.81 9.89 45.45
N ALA A 575 46.35 9.25 46.52
CA ALA A 575 46.09 9.91 47.80
C ALA A 575 47.36 10.60 48.35
N GLY A 576 47.19 11.83 48.84
CA GLY A 576 48.31 12.65 49.31
C GLY A 576 48.16 14.12 48.92
N ARG A 577 49.29 14.75 48.57
CA ARG A 577 49.35 16.15 48.14
C ARG A 577 49.41 16.19 46.61
N LEU A 578 48.30 16.58 45.97
CA LEU A 578 48.16 16.58 44.52
C LEU A 578 48.04 18.01 43.97
N ILE A 579 48.50 18.23 42.74
CA ILE A 579 48.36 19.49 42.03
C ILE A 579 47.33 19.29 40.92
N VAL A 580 46.21 20.01 40.98
CA VAL A 580 45.17 20.01 39.94
C VAL A 580 45.12 21.35 39.23
N THR A 581 44.84 21.31 37.94
CA THR A 581 44.39 22.43 37.14
C THR A 581 42.89 22.26 36.94
N ILE A 582 42.13 23.28 37.34
CA ILE A 582 40.68 23.31 37.14
C ILE A 582 40.43 24.38 36.09
N THR A 583 39.74 24.01 35.02
CA THR A 583 39.43 24.90 33.90
C THR A 583 37.92 24.87 33.65
N ALA A 584 37.32 26.03 33.43
CA ALA A 584 35.91 26.14 33.11
C ALA A 584 35.66 27.23 32.06
N ARG A 585 34.87 26.92 31.03
CA ARG A 585 34.39 27.88 30.04
C ARG A 585 33.04 28.45 30.50
N ILE A 586 32.94 29.77 30.55
CA ILE A 586 31.78 30.47 31.12
C ILE A 586 31.32 31.59 30.20
N ALA A 587 30.09 31.51 29.72
CA ALA A 587 29.47 32.54 28.89
C ALA A 587 28.90 33.70 29.72
N GLY A 588 28.90 34.92 29.16
CA GLY A 588 28.13 36.06 29.67
C GLY A 588 28.65 36.72 30.96
N VAL A 589 29.94 36.61 31.28
CA VAL A 589 30.49 37.13 32.56
C VAL A 589 30.93 38.59 32.49
N ASP A 590 30.48 39.39 33.46
CA ASP A 590 30.95 40.76 33.66
C ASP A 590 32.29 40.79 34.43
N ARG A 591 32.99 41.94 34.42
CA ARG A 591 34.26 42.12 35.18
C ARG A 591 34.11 42.06 36.71
N ARG A 592 32.91 41.95 37.26
CA ARG A 592 32.63 41.92 38.72
C ARG A 592 32.19 40.55 39.22
N THR A 593 32.10 39.56 38.33
CA THR A 593 31.70 38.19 38.64
C THR A 593 32.78 37.43 39.42
N ARG A 594 32.38 36.65 40.43
CA ARG A 594 33.26 35.81 41.26
C ARG A 594 33.09 34.34 40.88
N ILE A 595 34.13 33.74 40.31
CA ILE A 595 34.12 32.34 39.90
C ILE A 595 34.97 31.50 40.86
N THR A 596 34.38 30.48 41.47
CA THR A 596 35.01 29.63 42.48
C THR A 596 34.77 28.16 42.22
N ALA A 597 35.85 27.38 42.15
CA ALA A 597 35.74 25.92 42.17
C ALA A 597 35.46 25.43 43.60
N GLN A 598 34.54 24.47 43.72
CA GLN A 598 34.14 23.82 44.97
C GLN A 598 34.30 22.31 44.82
N MET A 599 34.61 21.62 45.91
CA MET A 599 34.73 20.16 45.95
C MET A 599 33.93 19.61 47.11
N ASP A 600 33.22 18.50 46.89
CA ASP A 600 32.61 17.71 47.97
C ASP A 600 33.58 16.64 48.45
N ARG A 601 33.74 16.54 49.77
CA ARG A 601 34.57 15.54 50.46
C ARG A 601 33.76 14.69 51.43
N GLY A 602 32.47 14.51 51.14
CA GLY A 602 31.49 13.80 51.97
C GLY A 602 30.80 14.69 53.02
N LYS A 603 30.88 16.02 52.88
CA LYS A 603 30.26 17.01 53.78
C LYS A 603 29.58 18.16 53.03
N GLY A 604 29.33 17.99 51.73
CA GLY A 604 28.85 19.05 50.84
C GLY A 604 30.00 19.83 50.19
N PHE A 605 29.64 20.65 49.21
CA PHE A 605 30.59 21.42 48.41
C PHE A 605 31.22 22.59 49.17
N HIS A 606 32.56 22.59 49.24
CA HIS A 606 33.34 23.66 49.87
C HIS A 606 34.32 24.30 48.87
N PRO A 607 34.55 25.63 48.91
CA PRO A 607 35.47 26.30 48.00
C PRO A 607 36.92 25.80 48.10
N ILE A 608 37.54 25.50 46.97
CA ILE A 608 38.94 25.04 46.87
C ILE A 608 39.84 26.01 46.09
N ALA A 609 39.30 26.76 45.13
CA ALA A 609 40.04 27.72 44.33
C ALA A 609 39.14 28.85 43.80
N ARG A 610 39.73 30.03 43.53
CA ARG A 610 39.13 31.10 42.73
C ARG A 610 39.74 31.04 41.34
N LEU A 611 38.90 30.89 40.31
CA LEU A 611 39.33 30.83 38.92
C LEU A 611 39.44 32.25 38.34
N ASN A 612 40.34 32.44 37.40
CA ASN A 612 40.51 33.72 36.71
C ASN A 612 40.84 33.45 35.24
N ASP A 613 40.40 34.34 34.39
CA ASP A 613 40.71 34.38 32.96
C ASP A 613 41.82 35.43 32.78
N LYS A 614 43.07 34.96 32.64
CA LYS A 614 44.28 35.81 32.63
C LYS A 614 45.33 35.30 31.64
N GLY A 615 45.05 34.27 30.85
CA GLY A 615 46.00 33.63 29.94
C GLY A 615 47.17 32.94 30.65
N LEU A 616 46.94 32.34 31.84
CA LEU A 616 47.99 31.68 32.63
C LEU A 616 47.44 30.45 33.38
N LEU A 617 48.25 29.39 33.49
CA LEU A 617 47.98 28.18 34.31
C LEU A 617 46.78 27.32 33.86
N GLY A 618 46.61 27.10 32.56
CA GLY A 618 45.58 26.23 31.98
C GLY A 618 44.59 26.94 31.04
N ASP A 619 44.77 28.24 30.87
CA ASP A 619 44.08 29.14 29.95
C ASP A 619 45.17 29.77 29.06
N ALA A 620 44.97 29.74 27.73
CA ALA A 620 45.94 30.16 26.73
C ALA A 620 45.76 31.63 26.29
N VAL A 621 44.57 32.21 26.47
CA VAL A 621 44.20 33.51 25.91
C VAL A 621 43.39 34.30 26.93
N ALA A 622 43.94 35.41 27.43
CA ALA A 622 43.22 36.25 28.38
C ALA A 622 41.98 36.91 27.75
N GLY A 623 40.84 36.79 28.40
CA GLY A 623 39.56 37.39 28.03
C GLY A 623 38.70 36.55 27.09
N ASP A 624 39.04 35.28 26.88
CA ASP A 624 38.33 34.36 25.97
C ASP A 624 37.16 33.61 26.63
N GLY A 625 36.89 33.88 27.91
CA GLY A 625 35.84 33.22 28.67
C GLY A 625 36.26 31.88 29.30
N VAL A 626 37.54 31.49 29.21
CA VAL A 626 38.10 30.30 29.85
C VAL A 626 38.77 30.69 31.18
N PHE A 627 38.16 30.26 32.28
CA PHE A 627 38.65 30.53 33.62
C PHE A 627 39.43 29.32 34.15
N SER A 628 40.70 29.52 34.50
CA SER A 628 41.53 28.43 35.01
C SER A 628 42.21 28.74 36.34
N LYS A 629 42.57 27.68 37.07
CA LYS A 629 43.46 27.76 38.22
C LYS A 629 44.17 26.44 38.50
N ARG A 630 45.50 26.51 38.59
CA ARG A 630 46.32 25.46 39.20
C ARG A 630 46.40 25.60 40.72
N ARG A 631 46.09 24.53 41.46
CA ARG A 631 46.04 24.50 42.93
C ARG A 631 46.55 23.18 43.50
N THR A 632 47.31 23.26 44.58
CA THR A 632 47.66 22.09 45.39
C THR A 632 46.55 21.80 46.40
N ILE A 633 46.01 20.57 46.39
CA ILE A 633 45.02 20.08 47.34
C ILE A 633 45.53 18.82 48.05
N ARG A 634 45.09 18.62 49.30
CA ARG A 634 45.40 17.41 50.08
C ARG A 634 44.19 16.50 50.11
N MET A 635 44.37 15.25 49.71
CA MET A 635 43.34 14.20 49.69
C MET A 635 43.82 13.03 50.57
N PRO A 636 43.27 12.86 51.78
CA PRO A 636 43.82 11.92 52.76
C PRO A 636 43.43 10.46 52.51
N VAL A 637 42.40 10.19 51.71
CA VAL A 637 41.87 8.84 51.44
C VAL A 637 41.51 8.68 49.96
N PRO A 638 41.59 7.46 49.41
CA PRO A 638 41.03 7.14 48.09
C PRO A 638 39.52 7.33 48.02
N GLY A 639 38.99 7.65 46.84
CA GLY A 639 37.57 7.86 46.58
C GLY A 639 37.31 8.78 45.38
N SER A 640 36.03 8.92 45.00
CA SER A 640 35.58 9.89 43.99
C SER A 640 35.12 11.17 44.69
N PHE A 641 35.62 12.30 44.22
CA PHE A 641 35.37 13.61 44.82
C PHE A 641 34.80 14.56 43.76
N PRO A 642 33.49 14.84 43.81
CA PRO A 642 32.83 15.73 42.86
C PRO A 642 33.39 17.15 42.98
N VAL A 643 33.75 17.76 41.85
CA VAL A 643 34.22 19.14 41.72
C VAL A 643 33.26 19.90 40.82
N ARG A 644 32.79 21.07 41.27
CA ARG A 644 31.93 21.96 40.48
C ARG A 644 32.46 23.38 40.49
N VAL A 645 31.99 24.20 39.57
CA VAL A 645 32.25 25.64 39.57
C VAL A 645 31.00 26.40 40.01
N MET A 646 31.18 27.31 40.95
CA MET A 646 30.18 28.27 41.38
C MET A 646 30.53 29.64 40.80
N VAL A 647 29.62 30.18 40.00
CA VAL A 647 29.67 31.55 39.50
C VAL A 647 28.76 32.39 40.39
N THR A 648 29.31 33.44 40.99
CA THR A 648 28.56 34.32 41.89
C THR A 648 28.66 35.76 41.40
N ASP A 649 27.51 36.34 41.13
CA ASP A 649 27.36 37.75 40.81
C ASP A 649 26.56 38.48 41.91
N ARG A 650 26.85 39.77 42.11
CA ARG A 650 26.16 40.64 43.06
C ARG A 650 24.71 40.93 42.67
N VAL A 651 24.37 40.83 41.39
CA VAL A 651 23.03 41.12 40.89
C VAL A 651 22.17 39.85 40.82
N HIS A 652 22.74 38.73 40.36
CA HIS A 652 21.98 37.53 40.00
C HIS A 652 22.13 36.33 40.96
N GLY A 653 22.93 36.44 42.02
CA GLY A 653 23.14 35.36 42.99
C GLY A 653 24.21 34.34 42.56
N SER A 654 24.08 33.09 42.98
CA SER A 654 25.07 32.03 42.74
C SER A 654 24.51 30.90 41.87
N VAL A 655 25.20 30.58 40.77
CA VAL A 655 24.90 29.46 39.86
C VAL A 655 26.02 28.42 39.98
N ALA A 656 25.67 27.14 40.00
CA ALA A 656 26.62 26.03 40.06
C ALA A 656 26.57 25.19 38.78
N SER A 657 27.73 24.79 38.27
CA SER A 657 27.84 23.81 37.19
C SER A 657 27.43 22.41 37.64
N ALA A 658 27.17 21.52 36.68
CA ALA A 658 27.26 20.09 36.93
C ALA A 658 28.68 19.73 37.45
N PRO A 659 28.81 18.76 38.38
CA PRO A 659 30.10 18.35 38.90
C PRO A 659 30.85 17.42 37.95
N VAL A 660 32.18 17.49 37.96
CA VAL A 660 33.12 16.56 37.34
C VAL A 660 33.88 15.83 38.44
N GLU A 661 34.13 14.53 38.26
CA GLU A 661 34.78 13.70 39.28
C GLU A 661 36.30 13.83 39.28
N LEU A 662 36.88 13.94 40.48
CA LEU A 662 38.29 13.67 40.72
C LEU A 662 38.42 12.31 41.40
N HIS A 663 39.04 11.35 40.72
CA HIS A 663 39.28 10.01 41.24
C HIS A 663 40.62 9.95 41.99
N VAL A 664 40.56 9.75 43.30
CA VAL A 664 41.75 9.55 44.13
C VAL A 664 41.95 8.06 44.36
N VAL A 665 43.08 7.53 43.91
CA VAL A 665 43.43 6.11 44.07
C VAL A 665 44.37 5.89 45.24
N ALA A 666 44.51 4.64 45.69
CA ALA A 666 45.53 4.29 46.68
C ALA A 666 46.94 4.63 46.13
N PRO A 667 47.90 4.98 47.01
CA PRO A 667 49.27 5.36 46.61
C PRO A 667 49.98 4.30 45.76
#